data_AF-A0A9W2UY62-F1
#
_entry.id   AF-A0A9W2UY62-F1
#
_cell.length_a   1.000
_cell.length_b   1.000
_cell.length_c   1.000
_cell.angle_alpha   90.00
_cell.angle_beta   90.00
_cell.angle_gamma   90.00
#
_symmetry.space_group_name_H-M   'P 1'
#
loop_
_entity.id
_entity.type
_entity.pdbx_description
1 polymer ?
#
loop_
_entity_poly.entity_id
_entity_poly.type
_entity_poly.pdbx_seq_one_letter_code
_entity_poly.pdbx_strand_id
1 'polypeptide(L)'
;MRTALVHHEDMTAARLLWEDPECEIERPERLTTALERLRQWGLEQRCLQLAAREASEAELGLVHSPEYVSLVRGTQTLSTRELQALSGQYDAVYFHPSTFHCARLAVGAALQLVDAVLTGAVHNGLALVRPPGHHSQRAAANGFCVFNNVAIAAKYAKQRHGLHRILIVDWDVHHGQGIQYIFEDDPSVLYFSWHRYEHGHFWPYLRESDADAVGQGQGRGFTVNLPWNQVGMGNADYVAAFLHVLLPVAFEFDPELVLISAGFDSAIGDPEGQMRATPQCFSHLTQLLQVLAGGRVCAVLEGGYHLESLSQSVCMVAKALLGDPALPLSGPMEPHHSALESIQSVRAAQAPHWKSLQQQGSTPILNPSTYSLEQRASPVSPGGPKFKAAEAQASAALSSLLDQLHLNPTLPVRTAVALTALDAALVLPADVLRQEGSAPQEETRAWARLHEALAQDKALTALGKVLHLLNGILDGQVSSGIAATPEPALAPTLDVVIRRSSSHGARRLLCVAVGQLDRSTDLADDGRNLWLNIRGKEAAAPSKFQVSVPLPGTTGGFVSCVLALVLPLAYGFQPDLVLVALGPAHGLQVPQATLLASLLRGPAGGRVLVLLEQGSTSQLAGVLARVLQGEAPPGLGPFSMASPEDTQALIYLRGQLEAEWKMLQVAAPQVP
;
A
#
# COMPACT_ATOMS: atom_id res chain seq x y z
N MET A 1 14.59 2.00 12.67
CA MET A 1 13.19 2.43 12.48
C MET A 1 12.36 2.05 13.71
N ARG A 2 11.51 2.92 14.25
CA ARG A 2 10.53 2.59 15.31
C ARG A 2 9.11 2.84 14.80
N THR A 3 8.19 1.96 15.17
CA THR A 3 6.75 2.01 14.88
C THR A 3 6.00 2.19 16.19
N ALA A 4 5.05 3.11 16.26
CA ALA A 4 4.19 3.27 17.43
C ALA A 4 2.95 2.36 17.38
N LEU A 5 2.53 1.87 18.53
CA LEU A 5 1.20 1.31 18.75
C LEU A 5 0.51 2.10 19.85
N VAL A 6 -0.72 2.54 19.59
CA VAL A 6 -1.54 3.29 20.54
C VAL A 6 -2.87 2.56 20.74
N HIS A 7 -3.20 2.23 21.99
CA HIS A 7 -4.50 1.67 22.36
C HIS A 7 -4.80 2.01 23.83
N HIS A 8 -6.05 1.80 24.24
CA HIS A 8 -6.48 1.98 25.63
C HIS A 8 -7.61 1.00 25.93
N GLU A 9 -7.57 0.37 27.11
CA GLU A 9 -8.57 -0.65 27.48
C GLU A 9 -9.98 -0.07 27.63
N ASP A 10 -10.12 1.14 28.17
CA ASP A 10 -11.43 1.81 28.30
C ASP A 10 -12.19 1.97 26.98
N MET A 11 -11.52 1.96 25.82
CA MET A 11 -12.21 1.96 24.52
C MET A 11 -13.05 0.69 24.27
N THR A 12 -12.98 -0.30 25.17
CA THR A 12 -13.84 -1.50 25.21
C THR A 12 -15.09 -1.31 26.08
N ALA A 13 -15.19 -0.22 26.84
CA ALA A 13 -16.26 -0.03 27.83
C ALA A 13 -17.63 0.27 27.19
N ALA A 14 -17.66 0.88 26.01
CA ALA A 14 -18.89 1.18 25.30
C ALA A 14 -19.36 -0.02 24.46
N ARG A 15 -20.62 -0.40 24.65
CA ARG A 15 -21.33 -1.42 23.88
C ARG A 15 -22.81 -1.05 23.71
N LEU A 16 -23.45 -1.64 22.71
CA LEU A 16 -24.89 -1.54 22.49
C LEU A 16 -25.67 -2.11 23.71
N LEU A 17 -26.70 -1.38 24.17
CA LEU A 17 -27.47 -1.71 25.39
C LEU A 17 -28.89 -2.23 25.10
N TRP A 18 -29.29 -2.31 23.84
CA TRP A 18 -30.60 -2.76 23.38
C TRP A 18 -30.44 -3.65 22.13
N GLU A 19 -31.52 -4.28 21.68
CA GLU A 19 -31.49 -5.04 20.43
C GLU A 19 -31.53 -4.09 19.24
N ASP A 20 -30.50 -4.14 18.40
CA ASP A 20 -30.38 -3.40 17.16
C ASP A 20 -29.47 -4.20 16.20
N PRO A 21 -30.05 -4.95 15.25
CA PRO A 21 -29.30 -5.79 14.33
C PRO A 21 -28.32 -5.03 13.42
N GLU A 22 -28.55 -3.74 13.20
CA GLU A 22 -27.64 -2.90 12.41
C GLU A 22 -26.39 -2.54 13.21
N CYS A 23 -26.56 -2.22 14.50
CA CYS A 23 -25.47 -1.77 15.37
C CYS A 23 -24.75 -2.90 16.12
N GLU A 24 -25.29 -4.11 16.20
CA GLU A 24 -24.72 -5.19 17.03
C GLU A 24 -23.32 -5.66 16.59
N ILE A 25 -22.95 -5.38 15.33
CA ILE A 25 -21.66 -5.73 14.74
C ILE A 25 -20.50 -4.88 15.28
N GLU A 26 -20.78 -3.65 15.73
CA GLU A 26 -19.78 -2.75 16.31
C GLU A 26 -19.66 -3.02 17.82
N ARG A 27 -18.71 -3.88 18.18
CA ARG A 27 -18.58 -4.43 19.54
C ARG A 27 -17.16 -4.41 20.09
N PRO A 28 -16.98 -4.43 21.43
CA PRO A 28 -15.66 -4.39 22.09
C PRO A 28 -14.65 -5.43 21.61
N GLU A 29 -15.14 -6.61 21.23
CA GLU A 29 -14.34 -7.74 20.79
C GLU A 29 -13.49 -7.42 19.55
N ARG A 30 -13.88 -6.41 18.76
CA ARG A 30 -13.07 -5.90 17.63
C ARG A 30 -11.68 -5.45 18.09
N LEU A 31 -11.58 -4.70 19.20
CA LEU A 31 -10.29 -4.27 19.74
C LEU A 31 -9.56 -5.39 20.46
N THR A 32 -10.26 -6.17 21.29
CA THR A 32 -9.60 -7.20 22.10
C THR A 32 -8.99 -8.28 21.21
N THR A 33 -9.71 -8.78 20.20
CA THR A 33 -9.20 -9.79 19.27
C THR A 33 -8.04 -9.27 18.42
N ALA A 34 -8.09 -8.02 17.96
CA ALA A 34 -6.98 -7.40 17.23
C ALA A 34 -5.70 -7.30 18.09
N LEU A 35 -5.84 -6.84 19.34
CA LEU A 35 -4.72 -6.71 20.28
C LEU A 35 -4.15 -8.07 20.71
N GLU A 36 -5.01 -9.05 20.97
CA GLU A 36 -4.63 -10.42 21.28
C GLU A 36 -3.86 -11.06 20.11
N ARG A 37 -4.28 -10.83 18.87
CA ARG A 37 -3.56 -11.37 17.71
C ARG A 37 -2.20 -10.72 17.52
N LEU A 38 -2.08 -9.40 17.71
CA LEU A 38 -0.79 -8.69 17.71
C LEU A 38 0.17 -9.27 18.76
N ARG A 39 -0.34 -9.59 19.95
CA ARG A 39 0.42 -10.26 21.03
C ARG A 39 0.87 -11.66 20.63
N GLN A 40 -0.06 -12.47 20.11
CA GLN A 40 0.21 -13.84 19.68
C GLN A 40 1.29 -13.90 18.59
N TRP A 41 1.32 -12.91 17.69
CA TRP A 41 2.31 -12.83 16.61
C TRP A 41 3.59 -12.08 17.01
N GLY A 42 3.73 -11.67 18.27
CA GLY A 42 4.92 -10.98 18.77
C GLY A 42 5.11 -9.56 18.21
N LEU A 43 4.06 -8.94 17.67
CA LEU A 43 4.12 -7.64 16.99
C LEU A 43 3.97 -6.47 17.97
N GLU A 44 3.17 -6.64 19.03
CA GLU A 44 2.99 -5.61 20.06
C GLU A 44 4.33 -5.25 20.73
N GLN A 45 5.15 -6.26 21.07
CA GLN A 45 6.42 -6.10 21.77
C GLN A 45 7.50 -5.44 20.90
N ARG A 46 7.30 -5.43 19.57
CA ARG A 46 8.20 -4.78 18.60
C ARG A 46 7.84 -3.31 18.36
N CYS A 47 6.65 -2.89 18.79
CA CYS A 47 6.19 -1.51 18.69
C CYS A 47 6.56 -0.70 19.94
N LEU A 48 6.78 0.60 19.76
CA LEU A 48 6.81 1.55 20.86
C LEU A 48 5.36 1.79 21.32
N GLN A 49 5.05 1.36 22.54
CA GLN A 49 3.74 1.60 23.13
C GLN A 49 3.62 3.06 23.55
N LEU A 50 2.62 3.76 23.01
CA LEU A 50 2.26 5.11 23.44
C LEU A 50 0.96 5.05 24.23
N ALA A 51 0.91 5.81 25.33
CA ALA A 51 -0.33 5.98 26.06
C ALA A 51 -1.30 6.84 25.24
N ALA A 52 -2.53 6.36 25.08
CA ALA A 52 -3.64 7.21 24.64
C ALA A 52 -3.92 8.27 25.72
N ARG A 53 -4.46 9.41 25.29
CA ARG A 53 -4.97 10.46 26.18
C ARG A 53 -6.37 10.85 25.72
N GLU A 54 -7.13 11.51 26.58
CA GLU A 54 -8.36 12.15 26.14
C GLU A 54 -8.03 13.40 25.32
N ALA A 55 -8.63 13.53 24.13
CA ALA A 55 -8.65 14.78 23.40
C ALA A 55 -9.37 15.86 24.22
N SER A 56 -8.84 17.08 24.25
CA SER A 56 -9.49 18.24 24.84
C SER A 56 -10.69 18.66 23.99
N GLU A 57 -11.65 19.38 24.58
CA GLU A 57 -12.79 19.90 23.80
C GLU A 57 -12.37 20.91 22.74
N ALA A 58 -11.25 21.63 22.95
CA ALA A 58 -10.68 22.49 21.92
C ALA A 58 -10.17 21.69 20.72
N GLU A 59 -9.56 20.53 20.94
CA GLU A 59 -9.14 19.62 19.87
C GLU A 59 -10.36 19.01 19.15
N LEU A 60 -11.41 18.62 19.88
CA LEU A 60 -12.68 18.19 19.26
C LEU A 60 -13.30 19.31 18.40
N GLY A 61 -13.22 20.55 18.91
CA GLY A 61 -13.71 21.77 18.26
C GLY A 61 -12.97 22.18 16.99
N LEU A 62 -11.88 21.50 16.63
CA LEU A 62 -11.20 21.68 15.34
C LEU A 62 -12.09 21.26 14.16
N VAL A 63 -13.01 20.33 14.40
CA VAL A 63 -13.92 19.77 13.41
C VAL A 63 -15.37 19.95 13.83
N HIS A 64 -15.68 19.64 15.10
CA HIS A 64 -17.05 19.54 15.57
C HIS A 64 -17.58 20.84 16.16
N SER A 65 -18.89 21.06 16.06
CA SER A 65 -19.52 22.22 16.66
C SER A 65 -19.54 22.12 18.20
N PRO A 66 -19.44 23.24 18.93
CA PRO A 66 -19.52 23.24 20.40
C PRO A 66 -20.83 22.63 20.94
N GLU A 67 -21.92 22.79 20.20
CA GLU A 67 -23.24 22.24 20.52
C GLU A 67 -23.21 20.72 20.44
N TYR A 68 -22.64 20.16 19.37
CA TYR A 68 -22.52 18.71 19.20
C TYR A 68 -21.58 18.10 20.26
N VAL A 69 -20.43 18.72 20.52
CA VAL A 69 -19.52 18.28 21.60
C VAL A 69 -20.24 18.26 22.96
N SER A 70 -21.03 19.29 23.25
CA SER A 70 -21.80 19.38 24.51
C SER A 70 -22.92 18.34 24.58
N LEU A 71 -23.59 18.04 23.46
CA LEU A 71 -24.59 17.00 23.36
C LEU A 71 -23.98 15.62 23.65
N VAL A 72 -22.87 15.27 22.99
CA VAL A 72 -22.19 13.99 23.24
C VAL A 72 -21.67 13.93 24.68
N ARG A 73 -21.15 15.03 25.24
CA ARG A 73 -20.74 15.10 26.66
C ARG A 73 -21.90 14.75 27.60
N GLY A 74 -23.11 15.24 27.30
CA GLY A 74 -24.32 14.98 28.08
C GLY A 74 -24.76 13.52 28.14
N THR A 75 -24.33 12.68 27.18
CA THR A 75 -24.66 11.24 27.15
C THR A 75 -24.23 10.49 28.41
N GLN A 76 -23.20 10.97 29.11
CA GLN A 76 -22.68 10.36 30.34
C GLN A 76 -23.69 10.27 31.48
N THR A 77 -24.70 11.15 31.49
CA THR A 77 -25.69 11.23 32.56
C THR A 77 -27.08 10.71 32.15
N LEU A 78 -27.23 10.24 30.91
CA LEU A 78 -28.51 9.77 30.38
C LEU A 78 -28.80 8.32 30.80
N SER A 79 -30.07 8.03 31.03
CA SER A 79 -30.54 6.65 31.19
C SER A 79 -30.50 5.88 29.87
N THR A 80 -30.52 4.54 29.92
CA THR A 80 -30.55 3.69 28.71
C THR A 80 -31.68 4.07 27.74
N ARG A 81 -32.87 4.41 28.26
CA ARG A 81 -34.01 4.82 27.43
C ARG A 81 -33.76 6.15 26.72
N GLU A 82 -33.15 7.12 27.40
CA GLU A 82 -32.80 8.41 26.82
C GLU A 82 -31.67 8.26 25.80
N LEU A 83 -30.68 7.41 26.07
CA LEU A 83 -29.62 7.07 25.12
C LEU A 83 -30.16 6.41 23.86
N GLN A 84 -31.10 5.47 23.99
CA GLN A 84 -31.76 4.85 22.84
C GLN A 84 -32.55 5.89 22.02
N ALA A 85 -33.30 6.76 22.70
CA ALA A 85 -34.05 7.83 22.04
C ALA A 85 -33.15 8.85 21.35
N LEU A 86 -31.97 9.16 21.92
CA LEU A 86 -30.98 10.02 21.28
C LEU A 86 -30.31 9.32 20.09
N SER A 87 -29.95 8.04 20.25
CA SER A 87 -29.33 7.22 19.20
C SER A 87 -30.22 7.17 17.95
N GLY A 88 -31.54 6.96 18.14
CA GLY A 88 -32.52 6.94 17.04
C GLY A 88 -32.76 8.29 16.34
N GLN A 89 -32.08 9.37 16.73
CA GLN A 89 -32.06 10.64 15.98
C GLN A 89 -30.96 10.68 14.91
N TYR A 90 -30.05 9.71 14.94
CA TYR A 90 -28.92 9.60 14.04
C TYR A 90 -28.98 8.27 13.30
N ASP A 91 -28.25 8.18 12.19
CA ASP A 91 -28.26 7.02 11.31
C ASP A 91 -27.14 6.04 11.69
N ALA A 92 -27.51 4.77 11.85
CA ALA A 92 -26.64 3.64 12.19
C ALA A 92 -25.65 3.92 13.34
N VAL A 93 -26.10 4.41 14.50
CA VAL A 93 -25.22 4.67 15.66
C VAL A 93 -25.90 4.43 17.00
N TYR A 94 -25.11 4.06 18.02
CA TYR A 94 -25.58 3.94 19.40
C TYR A 94 -24.72 4.75 20.37
N PHE A 95 -25.37 5.27 21.42
CA PHE A 95 -24.70 5.92 22.55
C PHE A 95 -24.74 5.05 23.82
N HIS A 96 -23.70 5.19 24.62
CA HIS A 96 -23.46 4.53 25.91
C HIS A 96 -23.01 5.59 26.93
N PRO A 97 -23.20 5.40 28.25
CA PRO A 97 -22.69 6.36 29.24
C PRO A 97 -21.17 6.64 29.12
N SER A 98 -20.40 5.65 28.66
CA SER A 98 -18.96 5.79 28.40
C SER A 98 -18.60 6.38 27.03
N THR A 99 -19.57 6.66 26.13
CA THR A 99 -19.29 7.03 24.74
C THR A 99 -18.39 8.27 24.64
N PHE A 100 -18.68 9.33 25.41
CA PHE A 100 -17.86 10.54 25.37
C PHE A 100 -16.41 10.27 25.79
N HIS A 101 -16.20 9.49 26.85
CA HIS A 101 -14.88 9.09 27.32
C HIS A 101 -14.11 8.31 26.25
N CYS A 102 -14.71 7.23 25.74
CA CYS A 102 -14.09 6.39 24.71
C CYS A 102 -13.78 7.17 23.43
N ALA A 103 -14.70 8.03 22.97
CA ALA A 103 -14.49 8.85 21.78
C ALA A 103 -13.35 9.86 21.95
N ARG A 104 -13.19 10.44 23.15
CA ARG A 104 -12.04 11.31 23.45
C ARG A 104 -10.72 10.55 23.47
N LEU A 105 -10.70 9.33 23.98
CA LEU A 105 -9.53 8.46 23.93
C LEU A 105 -9.18 8.06 22.49
N ALA A 106 -10.18 7.74 21.66
CA ALA A 106 -10.00 7.40 20.26
C ALA A 106 -9.34 8.54 19.47
N VAL A 107 -9.88 9.76 19.60
CA VAL A 107 -9.29 10.96 19.00
C VAL A 107 -7.88 11.20 19.54
N GLY A 108 -7.70 11.20 20.86
CA GLY A 108 -6.41 11.49 21.46
C GLY A 108 -5.34 10.44 21.15
N ALA A 109 -5.71 9.18 20.92
CA ALA A 109 -4.78 8.16 20.42
C ALA A 109 -4.26 8.50 19.01
N ALA A 110 -5.12 8.96 18.11
CA ALA A 110 -4.71 9.44 16.79
C ALA A 110 -3.79 10.67 16.89
N LEU A 111 -4.09 11.61 17.80
CA LEU A 111 -3.25 12.80 18.02
C LEU A 111 -1.86 12.45 18.58
N GLN A 112 -1.78 11.50 19.52
CA GLN A 112 -0.51 11.01 20.08
C GLN A 112 0.36 10.39 19.00
N LEU A 113 -0.26 9.65 18.07
CA LEU A 113 0.42 9.05 16.94
C LEU A 113 0.97 10.13 15.99
N VAL A 114 0.16 11.14 15.64
CA VAL A 114 0.58 12.28 14.82
C VAL A 114 1.74 13.03 15.47
N ASP A 115 1.67 13.34 16.76
CA ASP A 115 2.75 14.01 17.49
C ASP A 115 4.05 13.19 17.44
N ALA A 116 3.97 11.89 17.70
CA ALA A 116 5.16 11.02 17.72
C ALA A 116 5.81 10.89 16.33
N VAL A 117 5.01 10.84 15.26
CA VAL A 117 5.51 10.77 13.88
C VAL A 117 6.12 12.10 13.43
N LEU A 118 5.44 13.23 13.66
CA LEU A 118 5.89 14.54 13.18
C LEU A 118 7.07 15.10 13.98
N THR A 119 7.22 14.71 15.25
CA THR A 119 8.41 15.04 16.06
C THR A 119 9.59 14.09 15.83
N GLY A 120 9.41 13.04 15.02
CA GLY A 120 10.46 12.06 14.71
C GLY A 120 10.74 11.05 15.84
N ALA A 121 9.88 10.95 16.85
CA ALA A 121 9.99 9.93 17.90
C ALA A 121 9.78 8.50 17.35
N VAL A 122 8.94 8.39 16.32
CA VAL A 122 8.73 7.19 15.48
C VAL A 122 8.62 7.61 14.02
N HIS A 123 8.75 6.67 13.08
CA HIS A 123 8.55 6.97 11.66
C HIS A 123 7.08 6.87 11.27
N ASN A 124 6.36 5.93 11.89
CA ASN A 124 4.98 5.58 11.56
C ASN A 124 4.31 4.92 12.77
N GLY A 125 3.03 4.59 12.65
CA GLY A 125 2.36 3.77 13.66
C GLY A 125 0.90 3.49 13.41
N LEU A 126 0.30 2.80 14.38
CA LEU A 126 -1.05 2.28 14.34
C LEU A 126 -1.79 2.66 15.63
N ALA A 127 -2.98 3.23 15.51
CA ALA A 127 -3.90 3.46 16.62
C ALA A 127 -5.08 2.48 16.53
N LEU A 128 -5.19 1.57 17.52
CA LEU A 128 -6.33 0.67 17.66
C LEU A 128 -7.37 1.35 18.56
N VAL A 129 -8.39 1.92 17.92
CA VAL A 129 -9.36 2.80 18.58
C VAL A 129 -10.80 2.32 18.38
N ARG A 130 -11.66 2.64 19.35
CA ARG A 130 -13.13 2.58 19.25
C ARG A 130 -13.73 3.70 20.11
N PRO A 131 -14.77 4.41 19.64
CA PRO A 131 -15.48 4.24 18.36
C PRO A 131 -14.66 4.65 17.12
N PRO A 132 -15.06 4.21 15.90
CA PRO A 132 -14.53 4.74 14.63
C PRO A 132 -14.89 6.22 14.43
N GLY A 133 -14.41 6.83 13.35
CA GLY A 133 -14.52 8.27 13.12
C GLY A 133 -14.94 8.73 11.72
N HIS A 134 -14.60 8.02 10.64
CA HIS A 134 -14.68 8.60 9.28
C HIS A 134 -16.08 9.08 8.81
N HIS A 135 -17.17 8.54 9.35
CA HIS A 135 -18.54 9.00 9.06
C HIS A 135 -19.00 10.22 9.86
N SER A 136 -18.35 10.49 10.99
CA SER A 136 -18.77 11.56 11.91
C SER A 136 -18.64 12.92 11.23
N GLN A 137 -19.71 13.71 11.34
CA GLN A 137 -19.85 15.01 10.68
C GLN A 137 -19.65 16.15 11.69
N ARG A 138 -19.64 17.40 11.20
CA ARG A 138 -19.49 18.59 12.06
C ARG A 138 -20.45 18.63 13.25
N ALA A 139 -21.69 18.18 13.08
CA ALA A 139 -22.72 18.27 14.12
C ALA A 139 -23.58 17.00 14.26
N ALA A 140 -23.10 15.85 13.78
CA ALA A 140 -23.86 14.60 13.83
C ALA A 140 -22.96 13.38 13.99
N ALA A 141 -23.42 12.44 14.82
CA ALA A 141 -22.94 11.06 14.82
C ALA A 141 -23.54 10.32 13.62
N ASN A 142 -22.82 9.35 13.08
CA ASN A 142 -23.27 8.57 11.93
C ASN A 142 -22.42 7.29 11.81
N GLY A 143 -23.00 6.15 11.42
CA GLY A 143 -22.24 4.94 11.09
C GLY A 143 -21.27 4.50 12.18
N PHE A 144 -21.76 4.36 13.39
CA PHE A 144 -21.00 4.07 14.62
C PHE A 144 -19.98 5.13 15.04
N CYS A 145 -19.77 6.18 14.25
CA CYS A 145 -18.77 7.21 14.47
C CYS A 145 -19.34 8.36 15.31
N VAL A 146 -18.56 8.79 16.31
CA VAL A 146 -18.96 9.85 17.25
C VAL A 146 -18.19 11.14 17.00
N PHE A 147 -16.86 11.07 16.98
CA PHE A 147 -15.99 12.18 16.56
C PHE A 147 -15.10 11.68 15.44
N ASN A 148 -14.76 12.56 14.50
CA ASN A 148 -13.99 12.19 13.33
C ASN A 148 -12.49 12.17 13.65
N ASN A 149 -12.01 11.02 14.12
CA ASN A 149 -10.64 10.78 14.58
C ASN A 149 -9.59 11.29 13.57
N VAL A 150 -9.72 10.89 12.31
CA VAL A 150 -8.75 11.19 11.25
C VAL A 150 -8.85 12.64 10.77
N ALA A 151 -10.06 13.20 10.66
CA ALA A 151 -10.20 14.61 10.29
C ALA A 151 -9.68 15.56 11.38
N ILE A 152 -9.91 15.25 12.66
CA ILE A 152 -9.33 16.01 13.77
C ILE A 152 -7.81 15.89 13.73
N ALA A 153 -7.25 14.69 13.50
CA ALA A 153 -5.82 14.49 13.37
C ALA A 153 -5.20 15.31 12.23
N ALA A 154 -5.87 15.41 11.07
CA ALA A 154 -5.43 16.26 9.97
C ALA A 154 -5.47 17.76 10.33
N LYS A 155 -6.58 18.28 10.88
CA LYS A 155 -6.66 19.69 11.31
C LYS A 155 -5.64 19.99 12.41
N TYR A 156 -5.43 19.07 13.35
CA TYR A 156 -4.42 19.18 14.40
C TYR A 156 -3.01 19.24 13.81
N ALA A 157 -2.66 18.36 12.88
CA ALA A 157 -1.37 18.35 12.20
C ALA A 157 -1.10 19.69 11.47
N LYS A 158 -2.10 20.26 10.79
CA LYS A 158 -1.99 21.58 10.16
C LYS A 158 -1.75 22.69 11.19
N GLN A 159 -2.55 22.74 12.26
CA GLN A 159 -2.49 23.85 13.23
C GLN A 159 -1.29 23.76 14.19
N ARG A 160 -0.99 22.56 14.69
CA ARG A 160 0.04 22.32 15.70
C ARG A 160 1.43 22.20 15.08
N HIS A 161 1.53 21.54 13.93
CA HIS A 161 2.80 21.18 13.29
C HIS A 161 3.05 21.93 11.98
N GLY A 162 2.11 22.76 11.51
CA GLY A 162 2.31 23.63 10.37
C GLY A 162 2.29 22.93 9.01
N LEU A 163 1.64 21.77 8.91
CA LEU A 163 1.57 21.00 7.66
C LEU A 163 0.67 21.68 6.62
N HIS A 164 1.07 21.56 5.35
CA HIS A 164 0.43 22.17 4.19
C HIS A 164 -0.16 21.15 3.22
N ARG A 165 0.28 19.88 3.24
CA ARG A 165 -0.24 18.82 2.38
C ARG A 165 -0.40 17.53 3.16
N ILE A 166 -1.65 17.11 3.40
CA ILE A 166 -1.96 15.87 4.11
C ILE A 166 -2.77 14.98 3.17
N LEU A 167 -2.33 13.74 3.01
CA LEU A 167 -3.10 12.72 2.29
C LEU A 167 -3.86 11.89 3.32
N ILE A 168 -5.17 11.78 3.15
CA ILE A 168 -6.01 10.81 3.86
C ILE A 168 -6.37 9.71 2.86
N VAL A 169 -6.02 8.47 3.20
CA VAL A 169 -6.42 7.27 2.45
C VAL A 169 -7.43 6.50 3.29
N ASP A 170 -8.68 6.49 2.86
CA ASP A 170 -9.73 5.69 3.44
C ASP A 170 -9.89 4.41 2.61
N TRP A 171 -9.54 3.29 3.23
CA TRP A 171 -9.70 1.96 2.62
C TRP A 171 -10.78 1.13 3.30
N ASP A 172 -11.54 1.74 4.22
CA ASP A 172 -12.77 1.15 4.74
C ASP A 172 -13.73 0.85 3.57
N VAL A 173 -14.60 -0.16 3.73
CA VAL A 173 -15.54 -0.50 2.67
C VAL A 173 -16.68 0.51 2.55
N HIS A 174 -16.89 1.36 3.56
CA HIS A 174 -17.87 2.43 3.53
C HIS A 174 -17.22 3.76 3.16
N HIS A 175 -18.00 4.64 2.52
CA HIS A 175 -17.55 5.99 2.21
C HIS A 175 -17.47 6.82 3.50
N GLY A 176 -16.28 7.33 3.85
CA GLY A 176 -16.08 8.30 4.93
C GLY A 176 -16.60 9.70 4.58
N GLN A 177 -17.90 9.85 4.34
CA GLN A 177 -18.56 11.12 3.97
C GLN A 177 -18.28 12.25 4.97
N GLY A 178 -18.10 11.93 6.25
CA GLY A 178 -17.71 12.90 7.27
C GLY A 178 -16.39 13.59 6.92
N ILE A 179 -15.37 12.81 6.55
CA ILE A 179 -14.06 13.34 6.11
C ILE A 179 -14.23 14.18 4.85
N GLN A 180 -14.96 13.67 3.84
CA GLN A 180 -15.22 14.40 2.60
C GLN A 180 -15.82 15.78 2.88
N TYR A 181 -16.90 15.87 3.66
CA TYR A 181 -17.55 17.15 3.96
C TYR A 181 -16.64 18.14 4.70
N ILE A 182 -15.75 17.66 5.57
CA ILE A 182 -14.84 18.52 6.36
C ILE A 182 -13.76 19.17 5.47
N PHE A 183 -13.35 18.49 4.40
CA PHE A 183 -12.25 18.92 3.52
C PHE A 183 -12.68 19.25 2.09
N GLU A 184 -13.98 19.24 1.79
CA GLU A 184 -14.54 19.43 0.45
C GLU A 184 -13.99 20.67 -0.29
N ASP A 185 -13.68 21.76 0.44
CA ASP A 185 -13.13 23.03 -0.08
C ASP A 185 -11.67 23.30 0.38
N ASP A 186 -10.97 22.30 0.92
CA ASP A 186 -9.63 22.45 1.51
C ASP A 186 -8.53 21.76 0.64
N PRO A 187 -7.86 22.47 -0.29
CA PRO A 187 -6.86 21.87 -1.18
C PRO A 187 -5.57 21.42 -0.49
N SER A 188 -5.42 21.71 0.81
CA SER A 188 -4.28 21.22 1.59
C SER A 188 -4.48 19.79 2.11
N VAL A 189 -5.68 19.23 1.95
CA VAL A 189 -5.99 17.85 2.35
C VAL A 189 -6.55 17.12 1.13
N LEU A 190 -5.79 16.15 0.64
CA LEU A 190 -6.24 15.22 -0.39
C LEU A 190 -6.90 14.04 0.29
N TYR A 191 -8.19 13.81 0.02
CA TYR A 191 -8.95 12.68 0.50
C TYR A 191 -9.19 11.68 -0.62
N PHE A 192 -8.72 10.45 -0.43
CA PHE A 192 -9.04 9.31 -1.29
C PHE A 192 -9.87 8.31 -0.50
N SER A 193 -10.97 7.84 -1.09
CA SER A 193 -11.77 6.75 -0.56
C SER A 193 -12.17 5.83 -1.68
N TRP A 194 -11.87 4.53 -1.53
CA TRP A 194 -12.73 3.54 -2.18
C TRP A 194 -13.86 3.17 -1.25
N HIS A 195 -14.91 2.55 -1.77
CA HIS A 195 -16.01 2.04 -0.96
C HIS A 195 -16.96 1.20 -1.81
N ARG A 196 -17.67 0.26 -1.20
CA ARG A 196 -18.84 -0.37 -1.82
C ARG A 196 -19.89 0.71 -2.08
N TYR A 197 -20.42 0.74 -3.29
CA TYR A 197 -21.36 1.77 -3.71
C TYR A 197 -22.60 1.16 -4.37
N GLU A 198 -22.41 0.17 -5.25
CA GLU A 198 -23.49 -0.48 -6.01
C GLU A 198 -24.47 0.55 -6.58
N HIS A 199 -23.93 1.56 -7.28
CA HIS A 199 -24.68 2.65 -7.91
C HIS A 199 -25.51 3.52 -6.94
N GLY A 200 -25.10 3.59 -5.67
CA GLY A 200 -25.81 4.30 -4.60
C GLY A 200 -26.79 3.43 -3.82
N HIS A 201 -26.76 2.11 -4.01
CA HIS A 201 -27.62 1.15 -3.31
C HIS A 201 -26.99 0.53 -2.05
N PHE A 202 -25.73 0.88 -1.74
CA PHE A 202 -25.08 0.50 -0.49
C PHE A 202 -24.99 1.70 0.47
N TRP A 203 -25.07 1.43 1.78
CA TRP A 203 -25.03 2.47 2.81
C TRP A 203 -23.70 3.25 2.69
N PRO A 204 -23.68 4.59 2.76
CA PRO A 204 -24.74 5.49 3.24
C PRO A 204 -25.74 6.00 2.17
N TYR A 205 -25.79 5.40 0.97
CA TYR A 205 -26.76 5.74 -0.10
C TYR A 205 -26.64 7.17 -0.64
N LEU A 206 -25.44 7.75 -0.60
CA LEU A 206 -25.19 9.15 -0.92
C LEU A 206 -24.76 9.33 -2.38
N ARG A 207 -25.34 10.31 -3.07
CA ARG A 207 -24.96 10.63 -4.45
C ARG A 207 -23.53 11.18 -4.54
N GLU A 208 -23.12 11.91 -3.51
CA GLU A 208 -21.81 12.52 -3.38
C GLU A 208 -20.69 11.52 -3.06
N SER A 209 -21.00 10.23 -2.89
CA SER A 209 -20.00 9.16 -2.84
C SER A 209 -19.56 8.69 -4.24
N ASP A 210 -20.23 9.14 -5.31
CA ASP A 210 -19.87 8.77 -6.68
C ASP A 210 -18.55 9.44 -7.15
N ALA A 211 -17.99 8.92 -8.24
CA ALA A 211 -16.68 9.31 -8.77
C ALA A 211 -16.57 10.78 -9.22
N ASP A 212 -17.70 11.42 -9.56
CA ASP A 212 -17.76 12.80 -10.06
C ASP A 212 -17.88 13.86 -8.94
N ALA A 213 -18.04 13.43 -7.69
CA ALA A 213 -17.92 14.28 -6.51
C ALA A 213 -16.44 14.53 -6.19
N VAL A 214 -15.86 15.51 -6.90
CA VAL A 214 -14.41 15.80 -6.86
C VAL A 214 -14.02 16.89 -5.87
N GLY A 215 -14.90 17.30 -4.95
CA GLY A 215 -14.72 18.46 -4.09
C GLY A 215 -15.32 19.74 -4.67
N GLN A 216 -15.25 20.82 -3.90
CA GLN A 216 -15.88 22.11 -4.17
C GLN A 216 -14.88 23.26 -4.06
N GLY A 217 -15.24 24.43 -4.61
CA GLY A 217 -14.41 25.64 -4.54
C GLY A 217 -12.94 25.44 -4.89
N GLN A 218 -12.04 25.78 -3.96
CA GLN A 218 -10.60 25.58 -4.06
C GLN A 218 -10.17 24.13 -3.86
N GLY A 219 -10.99 23.32 -3.17
CA GLY A 219 -10.78 21.88 -2.97
C GLY A 219 -11.14 21.00 -4.17
N ARG A 220 -11.59 21.55 -5.31
CA ARG A 220 -11.87 20.76 -6.52
C ARG A 220 -10.64 19.99 -7.00
N GLY A 221 -10.76 18.68 -7.11
CA GLY A 221 -9.70 17.71 -7.41
C GLY A 221 -9.11 17.02 -6.17
N PHE A 222 -9.39 17.51 -4.95
CA PHE A 222 -8.81 17.00 -3.71
C PHE A 222 -9.71 16.01 -2.96
N THR A 223 -10.88 15.69 -3.52
CA THR A 223 -11.69 14.53 -3.14
C THR A 223 -11.66 13.53 -4.27
N VAL A 224 -11.24 12.29 -4.00
CA VAL A 224 -11.13 11.19 -4.97
C VAL A 224 -11.93 10.00 -4.47
N ASN A 225 -13.17 9.87 -4.93
CA ASN A 225 -14.04 8.74 -4.63
C ASN A 225 -13.88 7.64 -5.69
N LEU A 226 -13.71 6.40 -5.26
CA LEU A 226 -13.66 5.20 -6.10
C LEU A 226 -14.77 4.22 -5.69
N PRO A 227 -15.97 4.37 -6.29
CA PRO A 227 -17.12 3.56 -5.95
C PRO A 227 -17.04 2.15 -6.58
N TRP A 228 -17.07 1.11 -5.75
CA TRP A 228 -17.21 -0.28 -6.20
C TRP A 228 -18.68 -0.58 -6.49
N ASN A 229 -18.99 -0.74 -7.77
CA ASN A 229 -20.36 -1.01 -8.23
C ASN A 229 -20.75 -2.50 -8.22
N GLN A 230 -19.84 -3.36 -7.77
CA GLN A 230 -20.13 -4.77 -7.47
C GLN A 230 -19.37 -5.19 -6.21
N VAL A 231 -19.92 -6.16 -5.48
CA VAL A 231 -19.23 -6.84 -4.38
C VAL A 231 -18.17 -7.82 -4.91
N GLY A 232 -17.32 -8.29 -4.02
CA GLY A 232 -16.35 -9.34 -4.33
C GLY A 232 -15.02 -8.85 -4.90
N MET A 233 -14.76 -7.55 -4.85
CA MET A 233 -13.45 -6.97 -5.22
C MET A 233 -12.33 -7.60 -4.39
N GLY A 234 -11.23 -7.96 -5.03
CA GLY A 234 -10.12 -8.68 -4.45
C GLY A 234 -8.78 -7.95 -4.55
N ASN A 235 -7.70 -8.72 -4.33
CA ASN A 235 -6.33 -8.21 -4.30
C ASN A 235 -5.95 -7.42 -5.58
N ALA A 236 -6.37 -7.91 -6.74
CA ALA A 236 -6.07 -7.30 -8.04
C ALA A 236 -6.74 -5.92 -8.18
N ASP A 237 -8.00 -5.80 -7.77
CA ASP A 237 -8.79 -4.57 -7.84
C ASP A 237 -8.19 -3.47 -6.97
N TYR A 238 -7.83 -3.84 -5.75
CA TYR A 238 -7.27 -2.92 -4.76
C TYR A 238 -5.88 -2.43 -5.17
N VAL A 239 -5.01 -3.32 -5.64
CA VAL A 239 -3.70 -2.93 -6.18
C VAL A 239 -3.87 -2.09 -7.43
N ALA A 240 -4.80 -2.42 -8.33
CA ALA A 240 -5.06 -1.64 -9.54
C ALA A 240 -5.55 -0.21 -9.21
N ALA A 241 -6.45 -0.05 -8.23
CA ALA A 241 -6.86 1.27 -7.74
C ALA A 241 -5.68 2.09 -7.23
N PHE A 242 -4.76 1.47 -6.49
CA PHE A 242 -3.56 2.14 -6.00
C PHE A 242 -2.64 2.57 -7.14
N LEU A 243 -2.32 1.66 -8.05
CA LEU A 243 -1.35 1.91 -9.13
C LEU A 243 -1.88 2.90 -10.18
N HIS A 244 -3.18 2.87 -10.47
CA HIS A 244 -3.77 3.61 -11.59
C HIS A 244 -4.55 4.86 -11.20
N VAL A 245 -4.82 5.07 -9.89
CA VAL A 245 -5.54 6.25 -9.39
C VAL A 245 -4.78 6.92 -8.26
N LEU A 246 -4.66 6.25 -7.10
CA LEU A 246 -4.18 6.89 -5.88
C LEU A 246 -2.71 7.30 -5.96
N LEU A 247 -1.80 6.39 -6.29
CA LEU A 247 -0.37 6.69 -6.26
C LEU A 247 0.04 7.76 -7.29
N PRO A 248 -0.45 7.74 -8.56
CA PRO A 248 -0.15 8.82 -9.50
C PRO A 248 -0.50 10.20 -8.94
N VAL A 249 -1.69 10.33 -8.35
CA VAL A 249 -2.17 11.56 -7.71
C VAL A 249 -1.33 11.90 -6.47
N ALA A 250 -1.03 10.92 -5.62
CA ALA A 250 -0.28 11.13 -4.38
C ALA A 250 1.17 11.56 -4.62
N PHE A 251 1.84 11.05 -5.66
CA PHE A 251 3.19 11.49 -6.04
C PHE A 251 3.19 12.91 -6.62
N GLU A 252 2.13 13.31 -7.32
CA GLU A 252 1.96 14.70 -7.80
C GLU A 252 1.62 15.65 -6.64
N PHE A 253 0.82 15.20 -5.68
CA PHE A 253 0.44 15.96 -4.48
C PHE A 253 1.61 16.13 -3.49
N ASP A 254 2.52 15.15 -3.42
CA ASP A 254 3.68 15.15 -2.52
C ASP A 254 3.28 15.45 -1.06
N PRO A 255 2.53 14.56 -0.40
CA PRO A 255 2.04 14.79 0.95
C PRO A 255 3.18 14.84 1.97
N GLU A 256 2.99 15.63 3.02
CA GLU A 256 3.90 15.74 4.16
C GLU A 256 3.54 14.76 5.28
N LEU A 257 2.31 14.24 5.28
CA LEU A 257 1.81 13.22 6.18
C LEU A 257 0.76 12.38 5.46
N VAL A 258 0.78 11.06 5.69
CA VAL A 258 -0.28 10.15 5.26
C VAL A 258 -1.04 9.67 6.50
N LEU A 259 -2.35 9.90 6.52
CA LEU A 259 -3.28 9.32 7.48
C LEU A 259 -4.08 8.22 6.77
N ILE A 260 -4.21 7.06 7.39
CA ILE A 260 -5.03 5.96 6.86
C ILE A 260 -6.24 5.77 7.77
N SER A 261 -7.44 5.98 7.23
CA SER A 261 -8.69 5.49 7.81
C SER A 261 -8.76 4.00 7.52
N ALA A 262 -8.29 3.21 8.50
CA ALA A 262 -7.95 1.82 8.33
C ALA A 262 -9.11 0.89 8.73
N GLY A 263 -10.15 0.86 7.91
CA GLY A 263 -11.24 -0.11 8.00
C GLY A 263 -10.88 -1.45 7.38
N PHE A 264 -11.25 -2.55 8.04
CA PHE A 264 -10.94 -3.91 7.56
C PHE A 264 -12.19 -4.72 7.17
N ASP A 265 -13.32 -4.04 7.01
CA ASP A 265 -14.54 -4.59 6.41
C ASP A 265 -14.44 -4.70 4.88
N SER A 266 -13.42 -4.08 4.28
CA SER A 266 -13.02 -4.30 2.89
C SER A 266 -12.28 -5.63 2.68
N ALA A 267 -12.07 -6.42 3.74
CA ALA A 267 -11.39 -7.72 3.71
C ALA A 267 -12.36 -8.90 3.51
N ILE A 268 -11.79 -10.04 3.14
CA ILE A 268 -12.53 -11.29 2.94
C ILE A 268 -13.24 -11.75 4.23
N GLY A 269 -14.48 -12.21 4.11
CA GLY A 269 -15.28 -12.74 5.20
C GLY A 269 -16.08 -11.70 5.99
N ASP A 270 -15.88 -10.40 5.73
CA ASP A 270 -16.65 -9.36 6.38
C ASP A 270 -18.14 -9.35 5.94
N PRO A 271 -19.10 -9.29 6.88
CA PRO A 271 -20.53 -9.34 6.57
C PRO A 271 -21.05 -8.10 5.82
N GLU A 272 -20.47 -6.93 6.09
CA GLU A 272 -20.90 -5.66 5.49
C GLU A 272 -20.27 -5.49 4.12
N GLY A 273 -18.94 -5.61 4.05
CA GLY A 273 -18.22 -5.32 2.81
C GLY A 273 -18.43 -6.34 1.71
N GLN A 274 -18.51 -7.64 2.06
CA GLN A 274 -18.66 -8.74 1.09
C GLN A 274 -17.59 -8.74 -0.02
N MET A 275 -16.42 -8.20 0.30
CA MET A 275 -15.25 -8.15 -0.56
C MET A 275 -14.40 -9.41 -0.40
N ARG A 276 -13.33 -9.53 -1.17
CA ARG A 276 -12.49 -10.73 -1.27
C ARG A 276 -10.99 -10.44 -1.18
N ALA A 277 -10.61 -9.22 -0.85
CA ALA A 277 -9.22 -8.90 -0.59
C ALA A 277 -8.73 -9.66 0.65
N THR A 278 -7.55 -10.27 0.54
CA THR A 278 -6.99 -11.06 1.64
C THR A 278 -6.24 -10.15 2.61
N PRO A 279 -6.07 -10.53 3.90
CA PRO A 279 -5.32 -9.72 4.86
C PRO A 279 -3.92 -9.29 4.38
N GLN A 280 -3.24 -10.14 3.60
CA GLN A 280 -1.93 -9.84 3.01
C GLN A 280 -1.96 -8.57 2.15
N CYS A 281 -3.06 -8.31 1.44
CA CYS A 281 -3.23 -7.14 0.57
C CYS A 281 -2.93 -5.85 1.34
N PHE A 282 -3.45 -5.69 2.55
CA PHE A 282 -3.23 -4.49 3.36
C PHE A 282 -1.76 -4.24 3.71
N SER A 283 -0.91 -5.28 3.79
CA SER A 283 0.53 -5.09 3.93
C SER A 283 1.16 -4.45 2.68
N HIS A 284 0.73 -4.87 1.48
CA HIS A 284 1.19 -4.29 0.23
C HIS A 284 0.72 -2.84 0.09
N LEU A 285 -0.56 -2.57 0.38
CA LEU A 285 -1.12 -1.21 0.33
C LEU A 285 -0.37 -0.28 1.30
N THR A 286 -0.09 -0.76 2.52
CA THR A 286 0.70 0.00 3.50
C THR A 286 2.12 0.30 2.97
N GLN A 287 2.81 -0.70 2.41
CA GLN A 287 4.16 -0.51 1.84
C GLN A 287 4.16 0.47 0.65
N LEU A 288 3.12 0.44 -0.19
CA LEU A 288 2.95 1.39 -1.30
C LEU A 288 2.73 2.82 -0.80
N LEU A 289 2.19 3.02 0.40
CA LEU A 289 2.04 4.36 1.02
C LEU A 289 3.28 4.81 1.79
N GLN A 290 4.07 3.89 2.34
CA GLN A 290 5.30 4.21 3.08
C GLN A 290 6.39 4.89 2.25
N VAL A 291 6.30 4.84 0.91
CA VAL A 291 7.24 5.57 0.05
C VAL A 291 6.93 7.07 -0.04
N LEU A 292 5.75 7.49 0.40
CA LEU A 292 5.30 8.87 0.43
C LEU A 292 5.66 9.53 1.77
N ALA A 293 5.64 10.86 1.84
CA ALA A 293 5.82 11.63 3.07
C ALA A 293 7.06 11.23 3.91
N GLY A 294 8.12 10.72 3.28
CA GLY A 294 9.29 10.18 3.98
C GLY A 294 8.94 9.07 4.99
N GLY A 295 7.88 8.29 4.74
CA GLY A 295 7.43 7.20 5.60
C GLY A 295 6.55 7.62 6.76
N ARG A 296 6.15 8.89 6.85
CA ARG A 296 5.25 9.43 7.87
C ARG A 296 3.82 8.97 7.62
N VAL A 297 3.51 7.78 8.14
CA VAL A 297 2.23 7.10 7.97
C VAL A 297 1.60 6.83 9.34
N CYS A 298 0.36 7.29 9.54
CA CYS A 298 -0.43 7.01 10.74
C CYS A 298 -1.70 6.25 10.33
N ALA A 299 -1.80 4.97 10.72
CA ALA A 299 -3.02 4.19 10.51
C ALA A 299 -3.92 4.27 11.75
N VAL A 300 -5.21 4.54 11.55
CA VAL A 300 -6.21 4.64 12.63
C VAL A 300 -7.34 3.67 12.30
N LEU A 301 -7.62 2.74 13.22
CA LEU A 301 -8.67 1.73 13.01
C LEU A 301 -10.05 2.38 12.81
N GLU A 302 -10.76 1.97 11.77
CA GLU A 302 -12.16 2.34 11.49
C GLU A 302 -13.09 1.12 11.64
N GLY A 303 -13.67 0.60 10.55
CA GLY A 303 -14.56 -0.58 10.50
C GLY A 303 -13.84 -1.93 10.45
N GLY A 304 -14.59 -2.99 10.11
CA GLY A 304 -14.16 -4.39 10.15
C GLY A 304 -14.82 -5.18 11.26
N TYR A 305 -15.70 -6.10 10.87
CA TYR A 305 -16.69 -6.74 11.75
C TYR A 305 -16.54 -8.27 11.78
N HIS A 306 -15.84 -8.86 10.80
CA HIS A 306 -15.37 -10.24 10.89
C HIS A 306 -14.05 -10.33 11.67
N LEU A 307 -14.13 -10.69 12.97
CA LEU A 307 -13.03 -10.61 13.94
C LEU A 307 -11.71 -11.29 13.50
N GLU A 308 -11.78 -12.45 12.85
CA GLU A 308 -10.56 -13.14 12.37
C GLU A 308 -9.91 -12.35 11.23
N SER A 309 -10.70 -11.85 10.28
CA SER A 309 -10.17 -11.09 9.13
C SER A 309 -9.64 -9.73 9.57
N LEU A 310 -10.36 -9.06 10.48
CA LEU A 310 -9.93 -7.83 11.15
C LEU A 310 -8.56 -8.02 11.81
N SER A 311 -8.45 -8.99 12.72
CA SER A 311 -7.24 -9.16 13.53
C SER A 311 -6.02 -9.57 12.67
N GLN A 312 -6.21 -10.42 11.66
CA GLN A 312 -5.15 -10.75 10.71
C GLN A 312 -4.73 -9.54 9.86
N SER A 313 -5.68 -8.73 9.40
CA SER A 313 -5.39 -7.54 8.58
C SER A 313 -4.66 -6.46 9.38
N VAL A 314 -5.07 -6.23 10.64
CA VAL A 314 -4.34 -5.39 11.60
C VAL A 314 -2.88 -5.84 11.75
N CYS A 315 -2.64 -7.14 11.89
CA CYS A 315 -1.29 -7.66 11.99
C CYS A 315 -0.48 -7.49 10.70
N MET A 316 -1.11 -7.63 9.53
CA MET A 316 -0.45 -7.40 8.23
C MET A 316 -0.03 -5.93 8.05
N VAL A 317 -0.87 -4.99 8.48
CA VAL A 317 -0.50 -3.56 8.53
C VAL A 317 0.65 -3.33 9.51
N ALA A 318 0.57 -3.87 10.73
CA ALA A 318 1.64 -3.73 11.71
C ALA A 318 2.98 -4.30 11.22
N LYS A 319 2.97 -5.46 10.53
CA LYS A 319 4.16 -6.03 9.89
C LYS A 319 4.77 -5.10 8.85
N ALA A 320 3.95 -4.52 7.97
CA ALA A 320 4.43 -3.55 6.98
C ALA A 320 5.02 -2.28 7.65
N LEU A 321 4.35 -1.75 8.67
CA LEU A 321 4.83 -0.59 9.44
C LEU A 321 6.19 -0.85 10.09
N LEU A 322 6.41 -2.06 10.60
CA LEU A 322 7.67 -2.56 11.16
C LEU A 322 8.73 -2.93 10.11
N GLY A 323 8.44 -2.71 8.82
CA GLY A 323 9.33 -2.99 7.69
C GLY A 323 9.46 -4.46 7.31
N ASP A 324 8.61 -5.35 7.84
CA ASP A 324 8.65 -6.78 7.50
C ASP A 324 8.39 -6.96 5.99
N PRO A 325 9.03 -7.96 5.36
CA PRO A 325 8.67 -8.35 3.99
C PRO A 325 7.17 -8.65 3.88
N ALA A 326 6.55 -8.17 2.80
CA ALA A 326 5.17 -8.54 2.50
C ALA A 326 5.09 -10.04 2.22
N LEU A 327 3.96 -10.67 2.55
CA LEU A 327 3.70 -12.02 2.07
C LEU A 327 3.19 -11.94 0.63
N PRO A 328 3.67 -12.80 -0.29
CA PRO A 328 3.20 -12.78 -1.68
C PRO A 328 1.68 -12.88 -1.77
N LEU A 329 1.08 -12.08 -2.66
CA LEU A 329 -0.35 -12.16 -2.93
C LEU A 329 -0.68 -13.46 -3.65
N SER A 330 -1.72 -14.14 -3.18
CA SER A 330 -2.27 -15.33 -3.82
C SER A 330 -3.43 -14.97 -4.75
N GLY A 331 -3.73 -15.89 -5.68
CA GLY A 331 -4.79 -15.73 -6.67
C GLY A 331 -4.35 -15.00 -7.95
N PRO A 332 -5.22 -14.96 -8.97
CA PRO A 332 -4.96 -14.24 -10.21
C PRO A 332 -4.94 -12.73 -9.96
N MET A 333 -3.91 -12.06 -10.49
CA MET A 333 -3.79 -10.60 -10.48
C MET A 333 -4.48 -10.01 -11.72
N GLU A 334 -5.78 -10.21 -11.80
CA GLU A 334 -6.63 -9.73 -12.89
C GLU A 334 -7.77 -8.89 -12.30
N PRO A 335 -7.79 -7.57 -12.52
CA PRO A 335 -8.87 -6.73 -12.01
C PRO A 335 -10.21 -7.13 -12.61
N HIS A 336 -11.24 -7.11 -11.77
CA HIS A 336 -12.63 -7.34 -12.15
C HIS A 336 -13.08 -6.27 -13.15
N HIS A 337 -13.97 -6.67 -14.07
CA HIS A 337 -14.48 -5.75 -15.11
C HIS A 337 -15.10 -4.48 -14.50
N SER A 338 -15.97 -4.64 -13.50
CA SER A 338 -16.59 -3.50 -12.79
C SER A 338 -15.58 -2.63 -12.03
N ALA A 339 -14.46 -3.20 -11.57
CA ALA A 339 -13.38 -2.42 -10.97
C ALA A 339 -12.72 -1.52 -12.02
N LEU A 340 -12.48 -2.04 -13.23
CA LEU A 340 -11.92 -1.28 -14.33
C LEU A 340 -12.85 -0.14 -14.79
N GLU A 341 -14.17 -0.37 -14.84
CA GLU A 341 -15.15 0.69 -15.12
C GLU A 341 -15.10 1.81 -14.08
N SER A 342 -15.00 1.43 -12.81
CA SER A 342 -14.89 2.36 -11.68
C SER A 342 -13.59 3.16 -11.76
N ILE A 343 -12.45 2.49 -11.94
CA ILE A 343 -11.13 3.11 -12.15
C ILE A 343 -11.16 4.08 -13.33
N GLN A 344 -11.75 3.68 -14.46
CA GLN A 344 -11.86 4.53 -15.65
C GLN A 344 -12.69 5.79 -15.37
N SER A 345 -13.81 5.64 -14.67
CA SER A 345 -14.72 6.74 -14.32
C SER A 345 -14.04 7.76 -13.40
N VAL A 346 -13.34 7.29 -12.36
CA VAL A 346 -12.57 8.16 -11.45
C VAL A 346 -11.47 8.90 -12.19
N ARG A 347 -10.72 8.19 -13.04
CA ARG A 347 -9.64 8.81 -13.83
C ARG A 347 -10.18 9.88 -14.75
N ALA A 348 -11.34 9.66 -15.38
CA ALA A 348 -12.00 10.66 -16.21
C ALA A 348 -12.43 11.89 -15.39
N ALA A 349 -13.01 11.69 -14.21
CA ALA A 349 -13.41 12.79 -13.31
C ALA A 349 -12.21 13.60 -12.79
N GLN A 350 -11.08 12.94 -12.53
CA GLN A 350 -9.89 13.54 -11.92
C GLN A 350 -8.87 14.10 -12.92
N ALA A 351 -8.88 13.66 -14.18
CA ALA A 351 -7.94 14.11 -15.20
C ALA A 351 -7.89 15.65 -15.37
N PRO A 352 -8.99 16.43 -15.29
CA PRO A 352 -8.90 17.89 -15.36
C PRO A 352 -8.05 18.53 -14.23
N HIS A 353 -7.88 17.82 -13.12
CA HIS A 353 -7.25 18.31 -11.89
C HIS A 353 -5.80 17.82 -11.71
N TRP A 354 -5.48 16.63 -12.23
CA TRP A 354 -4.21 15.96 -11.99
C TRP A 354 -3.48 15.63 -13.28
N LYS A 355 -2.29 16.22 -13.44
CA LYS A 355 -1.53 16.07 -14.68
C LYS A 355 -1.00 14.64 -14.85
N SER A 356 -0.74 13.95 -13.75
CA SER A 356 -0.40 12.52 -13.69
C SER A 356 -1.46 11.60 -14.31
N LEU A 357 -2.73 12.04 -14.36
CA LEU A 357 -3.84 11.28 -14.95
C LEU A 357 -4.18 11.72 -16.39
N GLN A 358 -3.84 12.95 -16.78
CA GLN A 358 -4.08 13.47 -18.14
C GLN A 358 -3.35 12.69 -19.24
N GLN A 359 -2.24 12.03 -18.89
CA GLN A 359 -1.26 11.50 -19.83
C GLN A 359 -1.48 10.02 -20.20
N GLN A 360 -2.67 9.44 -20.00
CA GLN A 360 -2.83 7.98 -20.15
C GLN A 360 -3.89 7.53 -21.16
N GLY A 361 -4.23 8.39 -22.13
CA GLY A 361 -4.88 7.97 -23.39
C GLY A 361 -6.27 7.35 -23.28
N SER A 362 -6.99 7.57 -22.18
CA SER A 362 -8.35 7.06 -22.01
C SER A 362 -9.35 7.75 -22.93
N THR A 363 -10.20 6.97 -23.59
CA THR A 363 -11.34 7.46 -24.36
C THR A 363 -12.18 8.41 -23.51
N PRO A 364 -12.64 9.57 -24.04
CA PRO A 364 -13.43 10.51 -23.25
C PRO A 364 -14.72 9.84 -22.76
N ILE A 365 -14.85 9.68 -21.44
CA ILE A 365 -16.15 9.37 -20.84
C ILE A 365 -16.92 10.68 -20.76
N LEU A 366 -18.09 10.74 -21.42
CA LEU A 366 -18.95 11.93 -21.44
C LEU A 366 -19.62 12.21 -20.08
N ASN A 367 -19.87 11.18 -19.27
CA ASN A 367 -20.40 11.31 -17.91
C ASN A 367 -19.70 10.31 -16.97
N PRO A 368 -18.84 10.76 -16.03
CA PRO A 368 -18.14 9.88 -15.10
C PRO A 368 -19.01 9.39 -13.93
N SER A 369 -20.25 9.91 -13.78
CA SER A 369 -21.16 9.42 -12.75
C SER A 369 -21.62 7.99 -13.03
N THR A 370 -21.56 7.16 -12.01
CA THR A 370 -22.04 5.77 -12.03
C THR A 370 -23.37 5.58 -11.28
N TYR A 371 -23.90 6.63 -10.64
CA TYR A 371 -25.16 6.61 -9.91
C TYR A 371 -26.37 6.23 -10.78
N SER A 372 -27.29 5.44 -10.23
CA SER A 372 -28.54 5.05 -10.88
C SER A 372 -29.76 5.26 -9.98
N LEU A 373 -30.85 5.74 -10.58
CA LEU A 373 -32.18 5.89 -9.94
C LEU A 373 -33.11 4.70 -10.24
N GLU A 374 -32.70 3.73 -11.06
CA GLU A 374 -33.55 2.59 -11.44
C GLU A 374 -33.86 1.67 -10.23
N GLN A 375 -35.02 0.99 -10.28
CA GLN A 375 -35.62 0.31 -9.13
C GLN A 375 -34.71 -0.76 -8.50
N ARG A 376 -34.60 -0.69 -7.16
CA ARG A 376 -34.00 -1.69 -6.26
C ARG A 376 -34.09 -3.11 -6.82
N ALA A 377 -32.97 -3.69 -7.23
CA ALA A 377 -32.83 -5.14 -7.16
C ALA A 377 -32.93 -5.54 -5.68
N SER A 378 -33.71 -6.58 -5.37
CA SER A 378 -33.88 -7.06 -4.00
C SER A 378 -32.52 -7.34 -3.36
N PRO A 379 -32.29 -6.98 -2.08
CA PRO A 379 -31.05 -7.31 -1.40
C PRO A 379 -30.81 -8.81 -1.47
N VAL A 380 -29.61 -9.22 -1.89
CA VAL A 380 -29.20 -10.62 -1.79
C VAL A 380 -29.17 -10.95 -0.30
N SER A 381 -30.08 -11.82 0.14
CA SER A 381 -30.20 -12.16 1.56
C SER A 381 -28.89 -12.76 2.10
N PRO A 382 -28.41 -12.30 3.27
CA PRO A 382 -27.31 -12.96 3.97
C PRO A 382 -27.66 -14.45 4.20
N GLY A 383 -26.75 -15.37 3.90
CA GLY A 383 -26.95 -16.80 4.11
C GLY A 383 -27.35 -17.64 2.88
N GLY A 384 -27.43 -17.06 1.68
CA GLY A 384 -27.56 -17.82 0.43
C GLY A 384 -26.35 -18.72 0.13
N PRO A 385 -26.46 -19.71 -0.79
CA PRO A 385 -25.38 -20.67 -1.07
C PRO A 385 -24.08 -20.00 -1.56
N LYS A 386 -24.16 -18.83 -2.22
CA LYS A 386 -22.99 -18.03 -2.62
C LYS A 386 -22.26 -17.42 -1.41
N PHE A 387 -22.99 -16.93 -0.41
CA PHE A 387 -22.43 -16.38 0.83
C PHE A 387 -21.70 -17.47 1.62
N LYS A 388 -22.34 -18.63 1.80
CA LYS A 388 -21.71 -19.78 2.49
C LYS A 388 -20.44 -20.29 1.78
N ALA A 389 -20.43 -20.27 0.45
CA ALA A 389 -19.24 -20.63 -0.33
C ALA A 389 -18.11 -19.60 -0.17
N ALA A 390 -18.43 -18.30 -0.16
CA ALA A 390 -17.46 -17.22 0.07
C ALA A 390 -16.90 -17.27 1.51
N GLU A 391 -17.73 -17.54 2.50
CA GLU A 391 -17.35 -17.72 3.90
C GLU A 391 -16.45 -18.94 4.10
N ALA A 392 -16.76 -20.08 3.47
CA ALA A 392 -15.89 -21.26 3.48
C ALA A 392 -14.53 -20.98 2.81
N GLN A 393 -14.52 -20.23 1.71
CA GLN A 393 -13.29 -19.82 1.03
C GLN A 393 -12.49 -18.82 1.86
N ALA A 394 -13.16 -17.90 2.57
CA ALA A 394 -12.54 -16.99 3.52
C ALA A 394 -11.82 -17.77 4.62
N SER A 395 -12.53 -18.70 5.27
CA SER A 395 -11.97 -19.55 6.32
C SER A 395 -10.75 -20.35 5.84
N ALA A 396 -10.82 -20.94 4.64
CA ALA A 396 -9.68 -21.65 4.05
C ALA A 396 -8.48 -20.73 3.77
N ALA A 397 -8.72 -19.52 3.24
CA ALA A 397 -7.66 -18.54 2.97
C ALA A 397 -7.00 -18.04 4.27
N LEU A 398 -7.81 -17.75 5.30
CA LEU A 398 -7.36 -17.31 6.63
C LEU A 398 -6.57 -18.42 7.34
N SER A 399 -6.99 -19.68 7.22
CA SER A 399 -6.24 -20.85 7.74
C SER A 399 -4.91 -21.03 7.02
N SER A 400 -4.90 -20.95 5.69
CA SER A 400 -3.66 -21.04 4.90
C SER A 400 -2.67 -19.94 5.25
N LEU A 401 -3.14 -18.74 5.61
CA LEU A 401 -2.26 -17.65 6.06
C LEU A 401 -1.57 -18.00 7.37
N LEU A 402 -2.28 -18.57 8.34
CA LEU A 402 -1.68 -19.00 9.60
C LEU A 402 -0.58 -20.03 9.37
N ASP A 403 -0.81 -20.99 8.47
CA ASP A 403 0.21 -21.98 8.09
C ASP A 403 1.44 -21.30 7.46
N GLN A 404 1.23 -20.35 6.54
CA GLN A 404 2.32 -19.60 5.89
C GLN A 404 3.14 -18.78 6.88
N LEU A 405 2.51 -18.21 7.92
CA LEU A 405 3.19 -17.43 8.94
C LEU A 405 4.00 -18.30 9.91
N HIS A 406 3.48 -19.48 10.27
CA HIS A 406 4.26 -20.45 11.04
C HIS A 406 5.49 -20.92 10.26
N LEU A 407 5.37 -21.05 8.94
CA LEU A 407 6.47 -21.46 8.06
C LEU A 407 7.47 -20.33 7.77
N ASN A 408 7.06 -19.06 7.82
CA ASN A 408 7.89 -17.90 7.49
C ASN A 408 8.01 -16.94 8.69
N PRO A 409 8.78 -17.31 9.73
CA PRO A 409 9.04 -16.41 10.86
C PRO A 409 9.82 -15.17 10.37
N THR A 410 9.59 -14.04 11.04
CA THR A 410 10.31 -12.80 10.74
C THR A 410 11.81 -13.01 10.94
N LEU A 411 12.60 -12.81 9.87
CA LEU A 411 14.04 -13.03 9.93
C LEU A 411 14.73 -11.98 10.82
N PRO A 412 15.72 -12.40 11.64
CA PRO A 412 16.53 -11.47 12.46
C PRO A 412 17.36 -10.49 11.63
N VAL A 413 17.78 -10.91 10.42
CA VAL A 413 18.55 -10.14 9.45
C VAL A 413 17.79 -10.17 8.13
N ARG A 414 17.42 -8.99 7.60
CA ARG A 414 16.59 -8.90 6.38
C ARG A 414 17.38 -8.55 5.14
N THR A 415 18.39 -7.70 5.26
CA THR A 415 19.18 -7.23 4.13
C THR A 415 20.66 -7.51 4.36
N ALA A 416 21.33 -8.03 3.33
CA ALA A 416 22.77 -8.22 3.34
C ALA A 416 23.46 -7.44 2.22
N VAL A 417 24.68 -6.97 2.50
CA VAL A 417 25.49 -6.19 1.56
C VAL A 417 26.82 -6.91 1.34
N ALA A 418 27.08 -7.29 0.08
CA ALA A 418 28.25 -8.05 -0.33
C ALA A 418 29.10 -7.24 -1.33
N LEU A 419 30.13 -6.54 -0.82
CA LEU A 419 31.03 -5.70 -1.62
C LEU A 419 32.45 -6.27 -1.60
N THR A 420 33.19 -6.21 -2.73
CA THR A 420 34.55 -6.76 -2.85
C THR A 420 35.63 -5.85 -2.25
N ALA A 421 35.44 -4.54 -2.31
CA ALA A 421 36.24 -3.56 -1.58
C ALA A 421 35.28 -2.74 -0.71
N LEU A 422 35.40 -2.89 0.61
CA LEU A 422 34.67 -2.05 1.55
C LEU A 422 35.39 -0.72 1.64
N ASP A 423 34.74 0.32 1.16
CA ASP A 423 35.09 1.68 1.57
C ASP A 423 34.88 1.73 3.09
N ALA A 424 35.93 2.04 3.85
CA ALA A 424 35.87 2.13 5.31
C ALA A 424 34.83 3.17 5.77
N ALA A 425 34.38 4.06 4.87
CA ALA A 425 33.34 5.06 5.08
C ALA A 425 31.89 4.54 4.97
N LEU A 426 31.63 3.31 4.49
CA LEU A 426 30.26 2.80 4.34
C LEU A 426 29.64 2.43 5.69
N VAL A 427 28.84 3.34 6.23
CA VAL A 427 28.04 3.11 7.44
C VAL A 427 26.75 2.37 7.06
N LEU A 428 26.66 1.11 7.49
CA LEU A 428 25.45 0.31 7.35
C LEU A 428 24.61 0.39 8.63
N PRO A 429 23.28 0.34 8.53
CA PRO A 429 22.40 0.15 9.69
C PRO A 429 22.78 -1.11 10.49
N ALA A 430 22.51 -1.10 11.80
CA ALA A 430 22.90 -2.19 12.70
C ALA A 430 22.25 -3.55 12.37
N ASP A 431 21.10 -3.50 11.70
CA ASP A 431 20.27 -4.62 11.26
C ASP A 431 20.56 -5.08 9.81
N VAL A 432 21.54 -4.48 9.15
CA VAL A 432 22.03 -4.89 7.83
C VAL A 432 23.30 -5.74 7.98
N LEU A 433 23.26 -6.97 7.46
CA LEU A 433 24.41 -7.86 7.51
C LEU A 433 25.45 -7.45 6.47
N ARG A 434 26.67 -7.18 6.93
CA ARG A 434 27.84 -7.09 6.06
C ARG A 434 28.28 -8.51 5.72
N GLN A 435 28.10 -8.91 4.47
CA GLN A 435 28.39 -10.27 4.03
C GLN A 435 29.86 -10.38 3.60
N GLU A 436 30.65 -11.09 4.41
CA GLU A 436 32.07 -11.37 4.13
C GLU A 436 32.27 -12.73 3.45
N GLY A 437 31.26 -13.61 3.50
CA GLY A 437 31.29 -14.94 2.89
C GLY A 437 31.38 -14.92 1.36
N SER A 438 31.79 -16.05 0.80
CA SER A 438 31.84 -16.32 -0.64
C SER A 438 31.42 -17.76 -0.90
N ALA A 439 30.85 -18.02 -2.07
CA ALA A 439 30.56 -19.37 -2.52
C ALA A 439 31.88 -20.16 -2.69
N PRO A 440 31.84 -21.50 -2.57
CA PRO A 440 32.99 -22.35 -2.81
C PRO A 440 33.70 -22.01 -4.12
N GLN A 441 35.03 -22.03 -4.10
CA GLN A 441 35.82 -21.60 -5.26
C GLN A 441 35.58 -22.47 -6.50
N GLU A 442 35.38 -23.78 -6.29
CA GLU A 442 35.07 -24.73 -7.37
C GLU A 442 33.73 -24.42 -8.03
N GLU A 443 32.68 -24.19 -7.23
CA GLU A 443 31.36 -23.78 -7.71
C GLU A 443 31.42 -22.44 -8.44
N THR A 444 32.10 -21.46 -7.86
CA THR A 444 32.26 -20.12 -8.44
C THR A 444 32.96 -20.21 -9.81
N ARG A 445 34.02 -21.01 -9.92
CA ARG A 445 34.73 -21.25 -11.18
C ARG A 445 33.87 -22.00 -12.19
N ALA A 446 33.04 -22.95 -11.75
CA ALA A 446 32.14 -23.67 -12.65
C ALA A 446 31.14 -22.73 -13.32
N TRP A 447 30.53 -21.81 -12.56
CA TRP A 447 29.63 -20.80 -13.10
C TRP A 447 30.36 -19.73 -13.93
N ALA A 448 31.56 -19.31 -13.52
CA ALA A 448 32.35 -18.33 -14.25
C ALA A 448 32.76 -18.81 -15.65
N ARG A 449 32.88 -20.13 -15.89
CA ARG A 449 33.23 -20.68 -17.22
C ARG A 449 32.23 -20.34 -18.33
N LEU A 450 31.02 -19.92 -17.98
CA LEU A 450 30.02 -19.49 -18.96
C LEU A 450 30.43 -18.20 -19.68
N HIS A 451 31.27 -17.36 -19.07
CA HIS A 451 31.64 -16.06 -19.59
C HIS A 451 33.11 -15.73 -19.30
N GLU A 452 33.92 -15.48 -20.34
CA GLU A 452 35.35 -15.17 -20.19
C GLU A 452 35.62 -13.96 -19.27
N ALA A 453 34.73 -12.96 -19.28
CA ALA A 453 34.83 -11.77 -18.44
C ALA A 453 34.80 -12.09 -16.92
N LEU A 454 34.21 -13.23 -16.52
CA LEU A 454 34.16 -13.68 -15.13
C LEU A 454 35.42 -14.43 -14.68
N ALA A 455 36.31 -14.78 -15.61
CA ALA A 455 37.55 -15.50 -15.29
C ALA A 455 38.62 -14.63 -14.63
N GLN A 456 38.49 -13.30 -14.69
CA GLN A 456 39.41 -12.35 -14.06
C GLN A 456 39.29 -12.40 -12.53
N ASP A 457 40.41 -12.35 -11.79
CA ASP A 457 40.42 -12.52 -10.33
C ASP A 457 39.43 -11.63 -9.57
N LYS A 458 39.31 -10.35 -9.96
CA LYS A 458 38.37 -9.40 -9.34
C LYS A 458 36.91 -9.76 -9.62
N ALA A 459 36.61 -10.14 -10.87
CA ALA A 459 35.27 -10.54 -11.30
C ALA A 459 34.86 -11.87 -10.66
N LEU A 460 35.78 -12.84 -10.62
CA LEU A 460 35.58 -14.14 -9.98
C LEU A 460 35.31 -14.00 -8.47
N THR A 461 36.04 -13.11 -7.80
CA THR A 461 35.82 -12.79 -6.38
C THR A 461 34.45 -12.15 -6.16
N ALA A 462 34.06 -11.19 -7.01
CA ALA A 462 32.74 -10.57 -6.94
C ALA A 462 31.62 -11.59 -7.15
N LEU A 463 31.77 -12.47 -8.15
CA LEU A 463 30.82 -13.53 -8.45
C LEU A 463 30.62 -14.48 -7.26
N GLY A 464 31.71 -14.89 -6.60
CA GLY A 464 31.63 -15.75 -5.42
C GLY A 464 30.80 -15.12 -4.29
N LYS A 465 30.95 -13.81 -4.05
CA LYS A 465 30.14 -13.06 -3.08
C LYS A 465 28.67 -12.95 -3.51
N VAL A 466 28.41 -12.68 -4.79
CA VAL A 466 27.05 -12.60 -5.36
C VAL A 466 26.33 -13.94 -5.22
N LEU A 467 26.98 -15.06 -5.57
CA LEU A 467 26.40 -16.40 -5.47
C LEU A 467 26.08 -16.78 -4.01
N HIS A 468 26.96 -16.43 -3.07
CA HIS A 468 26.73 -16.66 -1.66
C HIS A 468 25.51 -15.88 -1.14
N LEU A 469 25.43 -14.60 -1.49
CA LEU A 469 24.29 -13.75 -1.14
C LEU A 469 22.99 -14.24 -1.77
N LEU A 470 23.03 -14.64 -3.05
CA LEU A 470 21.89 -15.19 -3.77
C LEU A 470 21.36 -16.46 -3.10
N ASN A 471 22.25 -17.42 -2.76
CA ASN A 471 21.85 -18.62 -2.04
C ASN A 471 21.21 -18.25 -0.69
N GLY A 472 21.78 -17.29 0.05
CA GLY A 472 21.19 -16.79 1.28
C GLY A 472 19.77 -16.20 1.12
N ILE A 473 19.47 -15.55 0.00
CA ILE A 473 18.11 -15.07 -0.30
C ILE A 473 17.18 -16.24 -0.64
N LEU A 474 17.62 -17.15 -1.49
CA LEU A 474 16.83 -18.29 -1.97
C LEU A 474 16.53 -19.31 -0.85
N ASP A 475 17.47 -19.51 0.05
CA ASP A 475 17.34 -20.36 1.24
C ASP A 475 16.61 -19.65 2.40
N GLY A 476 16.24 -18.38 2.22
CA GLY A 476 15.49 -17.61 3.21
C GLY A 476 16.31 -17.20 4.44
N GLN A 477 17.64 -17.15 4.34
CA GLN A 477 18.51 -16.65 5.42
C GLN A 477 18.48 -15.12 5.52
N VAL A 478 18.30 -14.44 4.38
CA VAL A 478 18.05 -13.00 4.28
C VAL A 478 16.91 -12.77 3.28
N SER A 479 16.18 -11.66 3.41
CA SER A 479 15.11 -11.33 2.46
C SER A 479 15.66 -10.66 1.21
N SER A 480 16.65 -9.79 1.33
CA SER A 480 17.16 -8.97 0.23
C SER A 480 18.66 -8.80 0.28
N GLY A 481 19.25 -8.40 -0.83
CA GLY A 481 20.68 -8.30 -0.98
C GLY A 481 21.12 -7.16 -1.90
N ILE A 482 22.30 -6.62 -1.62
CA ILE A 482 23.00 -5.69 -2.51
C ILE A 482 24.40 -6.25 -2.75
N ALA A 483 24.77 -6.39 -4.01
CA ALA A 483 26.13 -6.78 -4.39
C ALA A 483 26.68 -5.86 -5.46
N ALA A 484 28.01 -5.72 -5.47
CA ALA A 484 28.71 -4.95 -6.49
C ALA A 484 29.61 -5.84 -7.33
N THR A 485 29.62 -5.57 -8.64
CA THR A 485 30.47 -6.27 -9.61
C THR A 485 31.30 -5.26 -10.39
N PRO A 486 32.50 -5.63 -10.86
CA PRO A 486 33.21 -4.83 -11.87
C PRO A 486 32.35 -4.63 -13.12
N GLU A 487 32.50 -3.46 -13.76
CA GLU A 487 31.75 -3.08 -14.97
C GLU A 487 31.68 -4.18 -16.05
N PRO A 488 32.80 -4.76 -16.55
CA PRO A 488 32.75 -5.77 -17.61
C PRO A 488 32.12 -7.10 -17.15
N ALA A 489 31.93 -7.29 -15.84
CA ALA A 489 31.41 -8.49 -15.24
C ALA A 489 29.92 -8.42 -14.89
N LEU A 490 29.27 -7.24 -14.97
CA LEU A 490 27.89 -7.07 -14.49
C LEU A 490 26.86 -7.86 -15.30
N ALA A 491 26.84 -7.70 -16.62
CA ALA A 491 25.92 -8.46 -17.48
C ALA A 491 26.18 -9.98 -17.43
N PRO A 492 27.44 -10.47 -17.50
CA PRO A 492 27.76 -11.88 -17.25
C PRO A 492 27.30 -12.39 -15.88
N THR A 493 27.48 -11.59 -14.82
CA THR A 493 27.04 -11.96 -13.46
C THR A 493 25.53 -12.06 -13.39
N LEU A 494 24.80 -11.14 -14.03
CA LEU A 494 23.34 -11.17 -14.09
C LEU A 494 22.83 -12.44 -14.80
N ASP A 495 23.43 -12.84 -15.91
CA ASP A 495 23.10 -14.11 -16.60
C ASP A 495 23.35 -15.32 -15.69
N VAL A 496 24.49 -15.37 -14.98
CA VAL A 496 24.77 -16.42 -14.01
C VAL A 496 23.74 -16.44 -12.88
N VAL A 497 23.39 -15.29 -12.32
CA VAL A 497 22.39 -15.17 -11.24
C VAL A 497 21.04 -15.70 -11.68
N ILE A 498 20.59 -15.37 -12.90
CA ILE A 498 19.33 -15.87 -13.46
C ILE A 498 19.36 -17.40 -13.56
N ARG A 499 20.39 -17.96 -14.22
CA ARG A 499 20.51 -19.42 -14.40
C ARG A 499 20.64 -20.15 -13.06
N ARG A 500 21.41 -19.59 -12.12
CA ARG A 500 21.57 -20.15 -10.78
C ARG A 500 20.23 -20.17 -10.04
N SER A 501 19.50 -19.06 -10.06
CA SER A 501 18.20 -18.96 -9.40
C SER A 501 17.21 -20.01 -9.93
N SER A 502 17.16 -20.20 -11.26
CA SER A 502 16.35 -21.27 -11.87
C SER A 502 16.82 -22.66 -11.46
N SER A 503 18.13 -22.92 -11.40
CA SER A 503 18.69 -24.21 -10.96
C SER A 503 18.40 -24.52 -9.49
N HIS A 504 18.24 -23.47 -8.67
CA HIS A 504 17.91 -23.56 -7.24
C HIS A 504 16.40 -23.64 -6.98
N GLY A 505 15.58 -23.66 -8.03
CA GLY A 505 14.14 -23.90 -7.93
C GLY A 505 13.23 -22.66 -8.04
N ALA A 506 13.79 -21.47 -8.26
CA ALA A 506 12.97 -20.29 -8.56
C ALA A 506 12.25 -20.48 -9.90
N ARG A 507 10.92 -20.30 -9.90
CA ARG A 507 10.05 -20.55 -11.06
C ARG A 507 9.82 -19.29 -11.89
N ARG A 508 9.78 -18.13 -11.24
CA ARG A 508 9.51 -16.83 -11.86
C ARG A 508 10.52 -15.78 -11.40
N LEU A 509 11.27 -15.22 -12.34
CA LEU A 509 12.30 -14.20 -12.08
C LEU A 509 11.95 -12.91 -12.82
N LEU A 510 11.82 -11.82 -12.08
CA LEU A 510 11.68 -10.49 -12.66
C LEU A 510 13.06 -9.83 -12.70
N CYS A 511 13.56 -9.52 -13.89
CA CYS A 511 14.79 -8.79 -14.07
C CYS A 511 14.52 -7.38 -14.56
N VAL A 512 14.86 -6.38 -13.74
CA VAL A 512 14.80 -4.96 -14.09
C VAL A 512 16.23 -4.48 -14.32
N ALA A 513 16.62 -4.42 -15.59
CA ALA A 513 17.92 -3.95 -16.03
C ALA A 513 17.84 -2.47 -16.43
N VAL A 514 18.69 -1.63 -15.86
CA VAL A 514 18.70 -0.18 -16.13
C VAL A 514 20.05 0.22 -16.69
N GLY A 515 20.04 0.99 -17.78
CA GLY A 515 21.25 1.41 -18.49
C GLY A 515 21.68 0.47 -19.60
N GLN A 516 22.97 0.46 -19.93
CA GLN A 516 23.54 -0.34 -21.02
C GLN A 516 23.73 -1.80 -20.58
N LEU A 517 22.63 -2.52 -20.39
CA LEU A 517 22.60 -3.95 -20.08
C LEU A 517 21.71 -4.67 -21.08
N ASP A 518 22.29 -5.67 -21.75
CA ASP A 518 21.57 -6.51 -22.70
C ASP A 518 21.16 -7.83 -22.07
N ARG A 519 19.99 -8.32 -22.50
CA ARG A 519 19.53 -9.67 -22.19
C ARG A 519 20.43 -10.67 -22.92
N SER A 520 20.90 -11.69 -22.21
CA SER A 520 21.62 -12.82 -22.81
C SER A 520 20.74 -13.54 -23.84
N THR A 521 21.29 -13.80 -25.04
CA THR A 521 20.57 -14.47 -26.16
C THR A 521 20.20 -15.91 -25.85
N ASP A 522 20.88 -16.51 -24.88
CA ASP A 522 20.71 -17.91 -24.49
C ASP A 522 19.58 -18.10 -23.47
N LEU A 523 19.02 -17.02 -22.93
CA LEU A 523 17.88 -17.10 -22.03
C LEU A 523 16.64 -17.42 -22.84
N ALA A 524 16.03 -18.58 -22.57
CA ALA A 524 14.79 -18.99 -23.20
C ALA A 524 13.65 -17.99 -22.89
N ASP A 525 12.76 -17.78 -23.86
CA ASP A 525 11.49 -17.08 -23.66
C ASP A 525 10.39 -18.10 -23.31
N ASP A 526 10.54 -18.74 -22.15
CA ASP A 526 9.68 -19.82 -21.65
C ASP A 526 8.63 -19.33 -20.64
N GLY A 527 8.51 -18.01 -20.48
CA GLY A 527 7.62 -17.36 -19.50
C GLY A 527 8.08 -17.44 -18.05
N ARG A 528 9.28 -17.95 -17.75
CA ARG A 528 9.85 -17.96 -16.40
C ARG A 528 10.62 -16.69 -16.05
N ASN A 529 11.01 -15.91 -17.06
CA ASN A 529 11.83 -14.72 -16.90
C ASN A 529 11.13 -13.54 -17.55
N LEU A 530 10.72 -12.56 -16.74
CA LEU A 530 10.24 -11.28 -17.23
C LEU A 530 11.40 -10.28 -17.23
N TRP A 531 11.83 -9.85 -18.41
CA TRP A 531 12.92 -8.91 -18.61
C TRP A 531 12.38 -7.51 -18.92
N LEU A 532 12.64 -6.57 -18.02
CA LEU A 532 12.35 -5.15 -18.19
C LEU A 532 13.68 -4.40 -18.37
N ASN A 533 13.89 -3.83 -19.55
CA ASN A 533 15.07 -3.03 -19.87
C ASN A 533 14.69 -1.55 -19.87
N ILE A 534 15.26 -0.76 -18.97
CA ILE A 534 14.99 0.68 -18.87
C ILE A 534 16.22 1.44 -19.37
N ARG A 535 16.20 1.86 -20.64
CA ARG A 535 17.34 2.54 -21.27
C ARG A 535 16.95 3.30 -22.53
N GLY A 536 17.83 4.20 -22.95
CA GLY A 536 17.76 4.85 -24.27
C GLY A 536 16.44 5.60 -24.48
N LYS A 537 15.99 5.64 -25.74
CA LYS A 537 14.75 6.32 -26.17
C LYS A 537 13.73 5.39 -26.84
N GLU A 538 14.07 4.13 -27.05
CA GLU A 538 13.22 3.19 -27.79
C GLU A 538 12.26 2.45 -26.86
N ALA A 539 11.00 2.41 -27.24
CA ALA A 539 9.96 1.60 -26.62
C ALA A 539 9.68 0.39 -27.49
N ALA A 540 9.86 -0.82 -26.96
CA ALA A 540 9.63 -2.06 -27.69
C ALA A 540 9.21 -3.20 -26.76
N ALA A 541 8.28 -4.03 -27.19
CA ALA A 541 7.97 -5.31 -26.54
C ALA A 541 8.14 -6.47 -27.53
N PRO A 542 9.38 -6.95 -27.80
CA PRO A 542 9.61 -8.08 -28.70
C PRO A 542 8.81 -9.34 -28.33
N SER A 543 8.52 -9.51 -27.05
CA SER A 543 7.56 -10.47 -26.54
C SER A 543 6.91 -9.92 -25.26
N LYS A 544 5.88 -10.60 -24.76
CA LYS A 544 5.23 -10.23 -23.50
C LYS A 544 6.11 -10.34 -22.27
N PHE A 545 7.22 -11.09 -22.36
CA PHE A 545 8.19 -11.28 -21.29
C PHE A 545 9.48 -10.50 -21.52
N GLN A 546 9.59 -9.73 -22.61
CA GLN A 546 10.72 -8.87 -22.89
C GLN A 546 10.21 -7.48 -23.26
N VAL A 547 10.41 -6.52 -22.36
CA VAL A 547 9.92 -5.15 -22.52
C VAL A 547 11.09 -4.18 -22.40
N SER A 548 11.24 -3.30 -23.38
CA SER A 548 12.19 -2.19 -23.37
C SER A 548 11.43 -0.89 -23.23
N VAL A 549 11.81 -0.11 -22.22
CA VAL A 549 11.17 1.13 -21.81
C VAL A 549 12.20 2.25 -21.91
N PRO A 550 11.87 3.39 -22.54
CA PRO A 550 12.72 4.57 -22.51
C PRO A 550 12.98 4.99 -21.07
N LEU A 551 14.19 5.47 -20.78
CA LEU A 551 14.50 6.02 -19.46
C LEU A 551 13.89 7.44 -19.38
N PRO A 552 12.88 7.68 -18.52
CA PRO A 552 12.23 8.98 -18.51
C PRO A 552 13.14 10.04 -17.90
N GLY A 553 13.19 11.22 -18.53
CA GLY A 553 14.05 12.33 -18.09
C GLY A 553 13.49 13.15 -16.94
N THR A 554 12.20 12.99 -16.62
CA THR A 554 11.47 13.80 -15.64
C THR A 554 10.98 12.94 -14.46
N THR A 555 10.75 13.56 -13.29
CA THR A 555 10.27 12.84 -12.11
C THR A 555 8.90 12.21 -12.35
N GLY A 556 7.96 12.93 -12.98
CA GLY A 556 6.65 12.43 -13.37
C GLY A 556 6.73 11.33 -14.42
N GLY A 557 7.60 11.46 -15.44
CA GLY A 557 7.82 10.39 -16.41
C GLY A 557 8.32 9.10 -15.75
N PHE A 558 9.26 9.21 -14.81
CA PHE A 558 9.79 8.07 -14.06
C PHE A 558 8.70 7.41 -13.20
N VAL A 559 7.94 8.21 -12.44
CA VAL A 559 6.83 7.71 -11.62
C VAL A 559 5.77 7.04 -12.49
N SER A 560 5.36 7.66 -13.60
CA SER A 560 4.40 7.06 -14.54
C SER A 560 4.90 5.74 -15.13
N CYS A 561 6.18 5.64 -15.49
CA CYS A 561 6.78 4.39 -15.94
C CYS A 561 6.71 3.29 -14.87
N VAL A 562 7.05 3.62 -13.63
CA VAL A 562 7.03 2.63 -12.55
C VAL A 562 5.59 2.20 -12.22
N LEU A 563 4.67 3.15 -12.06
CA LEU A 563 3.30 2.87 -11.62
C LEU A 563 2.40 2.29 -12.72
N ALA A 564 2.58 2.71 -13.97
CA ALA A 564 1.69 2.31 -15.07
C ALA A 564 2.21 1.12 -15.89
N LEU A 565 3.46 0.69 -15.66
CA LEU A 565 4.07 -0.42 -16.41
C LEU A 565 4.83 -1.40 -15.51
N VAL A 566 5.88 -0.94 -14.82
CA VAL A 566 6.79 -1.84 -14.06
C VAL A 566 6.05 -2.58 -12.95
N LEU A 567 5.33 -1.86 -12.08
CA LEU A 567 4.59 -2.48 -10.97
C LEU A 567 3.40 -3.32 -11.43
N PRO A 568 2.54 -2.89 -12.36
CA PRO A 568 1.49 -3.74 -12.89
C PRO A 568 2.02 -5.06 -13.47
N LEU A 569 3.12 -5.01 -14.24
CA LEU A 569 3.78 -6.22 -14.75
C LEU A 569 4.34 -7.08 -13.61
N ALA A 570 5.00 -6.48 -12.62
CA ALA A 570 5.55 -7.20 -11.48
C ALA A 570 4.47 -7.91 -10.64
N TYR A 571 3.38 -7.21 -10.32
CA TYR A 571 2.24 -7.80 -9.62
C TYR A 571 1.53 -8.86 -10.46
N GLY A 572 1.32 -8.61 -11.76
CA GLY A 572 0.76 -9.59 -12.68
C GLY A 572 1.60 -10.86 -12.82
N PHE A 573 2.94 -10.72 -12.76
CA PHE A 573 3.88 -11.82 -12.91
C PHE A 573 4.10 -12.63 -11.63
N GLN A 574 3.95 -12.00 -10.45
CA GLN A 574 4.16 -12.62 -9.13
C GLN A 574 5.54 -13.33 -9.01
N PRO A 575 6.66 -12.59 -9.18
CA PRO A 575 8.00 -13.18 -9.17
C PRO A 575 8.35 -13.83 -7.82
N ASP A 576 9.14 -14.91 -7.88
CA ASP A 576 9.75 -15.52 -6.68
C ASP A 576 11.00 -14.75 -6.22
N LEU A 577 11.62 -14.00 -7.13
CA LEU A 577 12.79 -13.15 -6.90
C LEU A 577 12.78 -11.99 -7.92
N VAL A 578 13.08 -10.78 -7.43
CA VAL A 578 13.36 -9.61 -8.25
C VAL A 578 14.86 -9.36 -8.30
N LEU A 579 15.39 -9.18 -9.51
CA LEU A 579 16.75 -8.73 -9.78
C LEU A 579 16.68 -7.29 -10.29
N VAL A 580 17.36 -6.37 -9.60
CA VAL A 580 17.51 -4.98 -10.06
C VAL A 580 18.98 -4.78 -10.41
N ALA A 581 19.29 -4.64 -11.69
CA ALA A 581 20.66 -4.44 -12.16
C ALA A 581 20.85 -3.00 -12.66
N LEU A 582 21.71 -2.24 -12.00
CA LEU A 582 22.06 -0.88 -12.39
C LEU A 582 23.40 -0.89 -13.12
N GLY A 583 23.34 -0.83 -14.45
CA GLY A 583 24.51 -0.91 -15.31
C GLY A 583 25.07 0.43 -15.75
N PRO A 584 26.06 0.40 -16.66
CA PRO A 584 26.72 1.61 -17.15
C PRO A 584 25.71 2.58 -17.74
N ALA A 585 25.92 3.87 -17.47
CA ALA A 585 25.05 4.95 -17.93
C ALA A 585 23.55 4.75 -17.58
N HIS A 586 23.24 4.14 -16.42
CA HIS A 586 21.86 3.94 -15.99
C HIS A 586 21.06 5.24 -15.82
N GLY A 587 21.72 6.39 -15.63
CA GLY A 587 21.10 7.72 -15.61
C GLY A 587 20.17 8.02 -14.42
N LEU A 588 19.75 7.01 -13.66
CA LEU A 588 18.94 7.19 -12.45
C LEU A 588 19.68 7.95 -11.35
N GLN A 589 18.98 8.91 -10.75
CA GLN A 589 19.39 9.55 -9.52
C GLN A 589 19.19 8.59 -8.32
N VAL A 590 19.89 8.83 -7.22
CA VAL A 590 19.77 8.01 -5.99
C VAL A 590 18.31 7.86 -5.54
N PRO A 591 17.48 8.92 -5.45
CA PRO A 591 16.07 8.78 -5.06
C PRO A 591 15.28 7.84 -5.99
N GLN A 592 15.49 7.94 -7.31
CA GLN A 592 14.79 7.11 -8.30
C GLN A 592 15.17 5.64 -8.18
N ALA A 593 16.47 5.34 -8.10
CA ALA A 593 16.96 3.96 -7.95
C ALA A 593 16.44 3.32 -6.65
N THR A 594 16.42 4.09 -5.56
CA THR A 594 15.93 3.60 -4.26
C THR A 594 14.41 3.44 -4.23
N LEU A 595 13.66 4.34 -4.88
CA LEU A 595 12.21 4.22 -4.99
C LEU A 595 11.81 2.97 -5.79
N LEU A 596 12.48 2.72 -6.92
CA LEU A 596 12.28 1.51 -7.73
C LEU A 596 12.52 0.25 -6.91
N ALA A 597 13.64 0.17 -6.19
CA ALA A 597 13.95 -0.96 -5.33
C ALA A 597 12.91 -1.11 -4.20
N SER A 598 12.46 -0.01 -3.58
CA SER A 598 11.44 -0.01 -2.52
C SER A 598 10.13 -0.61 -3.00
N LEU A 599 9.63 -0.12 -4.13
CA LEU A 599 8.33 -0.50 -4.70
C LEU A 599 8.33 -1.96 -5.18
N LEU A 600 9.48 -2.48 -5.63
CA LEU A 600 9.63 -3.87 -6.07
C LEU A 600 9.77 -4.88 -4.92
N ARG A 601 9.85 -4.44 -3.66
CA ARG A 601 9.84 -5.34 -2.50
C ARG A 601 8.52 -6.09 -2.37
N GLY A 602 7.40 -5.43 -2.64
CA GLY A 602 6.06 -6.02 -2.50
C GLY A 602 5.89 -7.27 -3.38
N PRO A 603 6.00 -7.19 -4.71
CA PRO A 603 5.68 -8.28 -5.64
C PRO A 603 6.40 -9.63 -5.39
N ALA A 604 7.62 -9.63 -4.83
CA ALA A 604 8.37 -10.86 -4.52
C ALA A 604 8.51 -11.14 -3.02
N GLY A 605 7.63 -10.58 -2.19
CA GLY A 605 7.64 -10.78 -0.75
C GLY A 605 8.99 -10.43 -0.09
N GLY A 606 9.58 -9.31 -0.51
CA GLY A 606 10.87 -8.79 -0.07
C GLY A 606 12.09 -9.41 -0.74
N ARG A 607 11.94 -10.45 -1.57
CA ARG A 607 13.05 -11.12 -2.28
C ARG A 607 13.57 -10.27 -3.41
N VAL A 608 14.54 -9.41 -3.08
CA VAL A 608 15.16 -8.46 -4.02
C VAL A 608 16.68 -8.57 -3.94
N LEU A 609 17.33 -8.81 -5.07
CA LEU A 609 18.78 -8.71 -5.21
C LEU A 609 19.11 -7.53 -6.13
N VAL A 610 19.82 -6.54 -5.59
CA VAL A 610 20.31 -5.39 -6.35
C VAL A 610 21.77 -5.61 -6.74
N LEU A 611 22.06 -5.55 -8.03
CA LEU A 611 23.41 -5.62 -8.58
C LEU A 611 23.85 -4.22 -9.02
N LEU A 612 24.98 -3.78 -8.48
CA LEU A 612 25.56 -2.46 -8.73
C LEU A 612 26.90 -2.57 -9.44
N GLU A 613 27.22 -1.56 -10.23
CA GLU A 613 28.57 -1.36 -10.74
C GLU A 613 29.51 -0.80 -9.66
N GLN A 614 30.67 -1.42 -9.46
CA GLN A 614 31.61 -1.09 -8.40
C GLN A 614 32.12 0.38 -8.40
N GLY A 615 32.11 1.08 -9.54
CA GLY A 615 32.59 2.48 -9.65
C GLY A 615 31.74 3.55 -8.93
N SER A 616 30.46 3.25 -8.63
CA SER A 616 29.46 4.26 -8.21
C SER A 616 28.77 3.93 -6.88
N THR A 617 29.39 3.09 -6.04
CA THR A 617 28.64 2.19 -5.13
C THR A 617 28.42 2.65 -3.69
N SER A 618 29.34 3.35 -3.03
CA SER A 618 29.30 3.44 -1.56
C SER A 618 28.07 4.19 -1.05
N GLN A 619 27.79 5.40 -1.56
CA GLN A 619 26.62 6.16 -1.10
C GLN A 619 25.28 5.51 -1.47
N LEU A 620 25.14 5.02 -2.71
CA LEU A 620 23.90 4.40 -3.19
C LEU A 620 23.60 3.09 -2.46
N ALA A 621 24.60 2.23 -2.23
CA ALA A 621 24.43 0.97 -1.50
C ALA A 621 23.94 1.20 -0.06
N GLY A 622 24.45 2.24 0.62
CA GLY A 622 23.99 2.58 1.97
C GLY A 622 22.53 3.01 2.03
N VAL A 623 22.05 3.78 1.04
CA VAL A 623 20.63 4.19 0.97
C VAL A 623 19.74 3.01 0.57
N LEU A 624 20.15 2.22 -0.43
CA LEU A 624 19.43 1.01 -0.84
C LEU A 624 19.28 0.03 0.33
N ALA A 625 20.31 -0.14 1.16
CA ALA A 625 20.26 -1.05 2.31
C ALA A 625 19.17 -0.64 3.31
N ARG A 626 19.03 0.66 3.59
CA ARG A 626 17.98 1.21 4.45
C ARG A 626 16.59 0.98 3.86
N VAL A 627 16.43 1.26 2.57
CA VAL A 627 15.14 1.13 1.89
C VAL A 627 14.68 -0.33 1.77
N LEU A 628 15.61 -1.26 1.52
CA LEU A 628 15.32 -2.69 1.50
C LEU A 628 14.92 -3.25 2.88
N GLN A 629 15.36 -2.61 3.97
CA GLN A 629 14.93 -2.90 5.34
C GLN A 629 13.52 -2.37 5.68
N GLY A 630 12.98 -1.46 4.88
CA GLY A 630 11.67 -0.83 5.15
C GLY A 630 11.71 0.67 5.34
N GLU A 631 12.88 1.31 5.31
CA GLU A 631 12.92 2.77 5.37
C GLU A 631 12.35 3.42 4.11
N ALA A 632 11.71 4.57 4.28
CA ALA A 632 11.20 5.32 3.14
C ALA A 632 12.36 5.78 2.23
N PRO A 633 12.19 5.73 0.90
CA PRO A 633 13.16 6.30 -0.02
C PRO A 633 13.23 7.83 0.17
N PRO A 634 14.38 8.44 -0.18
CA PRO A 634 14.47 9.90 -0.27
C PRO A 634 13.43 10.47 -1.23
N GLY A 635 12.97 11.70 -0.97
CA GLY A 635 12.03 12.39 -1.85
C GLY A 635 12.61 12.56 -3.26
N LEU A 636 11.75 12.43 -4.28
CA LEU A 636 12.13 12.61 -5.68
C LEU A 636 12.40 14.07 -6.06
N GLY A 637 12.06 15.02 -5.18
CA GLY A 637 12.00 16.45 -5.50
C GLY A 637 10.66 16.82 -6.18
N PRO A 638 10.56 18.02 -6.75
CA PRO A 638 9.30 18.52 -7.30
C PRO A 638 8.81 17.65 -8.47
N PHE A 639 7.50 17.48 -8.55
CA PHE A 639 6.86 16.78 -9.66
C PHE A 639 7.00 17.58 -10.96
N SER A 640 7.67 16.98 -11.95
CA SER A 640 7.81 17.51 -13.30
C SER A 640 7.16 16.56 -14.29
N MET A 641 6.35 17.10 -15.19
CA MET A 641 5.55 16.30 -16.14
C MET A 641 6.37 15.34 -16.99
N ALA A 642 5.78 14.20 -17.32
CA ALA A 642 6.29 13.32 -18.37
C ALA A 642 6.43 14.11 -19.68
N SER A 643 7.49 13.85 -20.44
CA SER A 643 7.58 14.40 -21.80
C SER A 643 6.51 13.75 -22.70
N PRO A 644 6.03 14.43 -23.75
CA PRO A 644 5.10 13.83 -24.71
C PRO A 644 5.64 12.51 -25.29
N GLU A 645 6.96 12.42 -25.50
CA GLU A 645 7.63 11.21 -25.98
C GLU A 645 7.55 10.07 -24.96
N ASP A 646 7.82 10.33 -23.68
CA ASP A 646 7.70 9.33 -22.61
C ASP A 646 6.25 8.85 -22.46
N THR A 647 5.28 9.77 -22.53
CA THR A 647 3.86 9.45 -22.50
C THR A 647 3.47 8.55 -23.66
N GLN A 648 3.86 8.91 -24.89
CA GLN A 648 3.54 8.14 -26.09
C GLN A 648 4.17 6.74 -26.05
N ALA A 649 5.39 6.62 -25.55
CA ALA A 649 6.06 5.35 -25.32
C ALA A 649 5.30 4.46 -24.33
N LEU A 650 4.84 5.02 -23.21
CA LEU A 650 4.05 4.26 -22.22
C LEU A 650 2.70 3.81 -22.78
N ILE A 651 1.99 4.68 -23.51
CA ILE A 651 0.72 4.32 -24.17
C ILE A 651 0.94 3.18 -25.17
N TYR A 652 2.00 3.30 -26.00
CA TYR A 652 2.36 2.26 -26.97
C TYR A 652 2.62 0.90 -26.31
N LEU A 653 3.47 0.87 -25.26
CA LEU A 653 3.81 -0.35 -24.56
C LEU A 653 2.58 -0.97 -23.86
N ARG A 654 1.75 -0.16 -23.22
CA ARG A 654 0.52 -0.65 -22.57
C ARG A 654 -0.44 -1.27 -23.59
N GLY A 655 -0.66 -0.62 -24.73
CA GLY A 655 -1.54 -1.13 -25.79
C GLY A 655 -1.07 -2.47 -26.38
N GLN A 656 0.24 -2.76 -26.36
CA GLN A 656 0.77 -4.06 -26.79
C GLN A 656 0.62 -5.17 -25.74
N LEU A 657 0.62 -4.81 -24.45
CA LEU A 657 0.80 -5.75 -23.35
C LEU A 657 -0.50 -6.03 -22.56
N GLU A 658 -1.44 -5.09 -22.52
CA GLU A 658 -2.62 -5.17 -21.64
C GLU A 658 -3.61 -6.29 -21.98
N ALA A 659 -3.52 -6.87 -23.18
CA ALA A 659 -4.28 -8.05 -23.57
C ALA A 659 -3.86 -9.29 -22.77
N GLU A 660 -2.56 -9.41 -22.46
CA GLU A 660 -2.00 -10.56 -21.74
C GLU A 660 -1.69 -10.24 -20.27
N TRP A 661 -1.39 -8.97 -19.96
CA TRP A 661 -1.10 -8.49 -18.61
C TRP A 661 -2.24 -7.63 -18.08
N LYS A 662 -3.24 -8.27 -17.47
CA LYS A 662 -4.48 -7.61 -17.06
C LYS A 662 -4.31 -6.48 -16.04
N MET A 663 -3.28 -6.53 -15.19
CA MET A 663 -2.95 -5.42 -14.29
C MET A 663 -2.62 -4.10 -15.02
N LEU A 664 -2.29 -4.11 -16.32
CA LEU A 664 -2.06 -2.90 -17.10
C LEU A 664 -3.34 -2.18 -17.53
N GLN A 665 -4.50 -2.84 -17.41
CA GLN A 665 -5.77 -2.29 -17.85
C GLN A 665 -6.22 -1.17 -16.90
N VAL A 666 -6.70 -0.07 -17.50
CA VAL A 666 -7.24 1.11 -16.79
C VAL A 666 -8.66 1.45 -17.23
N ALA A 667 -9.23 0.58 -18.07
CA ALA A 667 -10.54 0.72 -18.68
C ALA A 667 -11.08 -0.68 -18.96
N ALA A 668 -12.40 -0.82 -18.85
CA ALA A 668 -13.08 -2.03 -19.24
C ALA A 668 -12.97 -2.24 -20.77
N PRO A 669 -12.70 -3.47 -21.25
CA PRO A 669 -12.80 -3.77 -22.67
C PRO A 669 -14.22 -3.47 -23.17
N GLN A 670 -14.35 -2.82 -24.32
CA GLN A 670 -15.67 -2.65 -24.94
C GLN A 670 -16.25 -4.04 -25.25
N VAL A 671 -17.40 -4.35 -24.68
CA VAL A 671 -18.14 -5.57 -25.01
C VAL A 671 -18.66 -5.40 -26.45
N PRO A 672 -18.39 -6.36 -27.36
CA PRO A 672 -18.79 -6.27 -28.76
C PRO A 672 -20.31 -6.27 -28.97
#